data_AF-A0A212JAF6-F1
#
_entry.id   AF-A0A212JAF6-F1
#
_cell.length_a   1.000
_cell.length_b   1.000
_cell.length_c   1.000
_cell.angle_alpha   90.00
_cell.angle_beta   90.00
_cell.angle_gamma   90.00
#
_symmetry.space_group_name_H-M   'P 1'
#
loop_
_entity.id
_entity.type
_entity.pdbx_description
1 polymer ?
#
loop_
_entity_poly.entity_id
_entity_poly.type
_entity_poly.pdbx_seq_one_letter_code
_entity_poly.pdbx_strand_id
1 'polypeptide(L)'
;MSTLAYNMTAAALSVSILYGLSLMSKVRTSVRGNLISAFAMAAAILVTMYKDGAFGSPALWVAIAAGVAFGLFLANKVRMLQMPQLVAFLHGIGGGAAAIVGVLVLVDTGAETAFARASAGLALVTGMITIAGSFVAAGKLHQILPQKPVRLNGHSALINLLVALAVLSVLICTFAPDFLFLPNVALMFASGAAFGIVFTIRVGGADMPITISLLNSFGGVSAAIAGLAIADPLLVAIGGIIGSSGFLLTRVMCRAMNRKLISILLGESSLQGKKIAADAAKQPTEARKQPEAAARAVSPGDGAPDAAAVLASAKNVIIVPGYGMALAQAQHKVKQLAEALEANGARVVYAVHPVAGRMPGHMNVLLAEADVDYEQLLEMDTANPMFADTDLAVIIGANDVVNPAANTAEGTPIYGMPVLNVAEAKNVIICNYDTKPGYAGVDNPLYAKAGVIMMTGDAAVTVGSLVAMAQKGTAGSGQDDTGSGKDAVGSGSLGTTLRSAKNVVIVPGYGMALAQAQHKVKQLADALEANGAKVVYAVHPVAGRMPGHMNVLLAEADVDYEKLLEMETVNPMFADADLAVVVGANDVVNPAANTAVDTPIYGMPVLNVAAAKNVIICNYDTKPGYAGVENPLYTQAGVTMLLGDAADSVASLVAALAGAGDTGESAHAAENPDAAVASVLHAAKKVVIVPGYGMALAQAQHKVKQLADALEANGAEVVYAVHPVAGRMPGHMNVLLAEADVDYEKLLEMETVNPMFANADLAVVVGANDVVNPAANTAVDTPIYGMPVLNVAEAKNVIICNYDTKPGYAGVENPLYTQAGVTMLLGDASESVERLIRNAG
;
A
#
# COMPACT_ATOMS: atom_id res chain seq x y z
N MET A 1 -7.37 27.39 39.89
CA MET A 1 -6.42 28.30 39.19
C MET A 1 -7.04 29.69 39.11
N SER A 2 -6.28 30.79 39.21
CA SER A 2 -6.86 32.14 39.00
C SER A 2 -7.17 32.37 37.51
N THR A 3 -8.19 33.16 37.19
CA THR A 3 -8.58 33.47 35.80
C THR A 3 -7.43 34.10 35.01
N LEU A 4 -6.67 35.00 35.66
CA LEU A 4 -5.50 35.62 35.04
C LEU A 4 -4.44 34.58 34.67
N ALA A 5 -4.11 33.68 35.59
CA ALA A 5 -3.14 32.62 35.33
C ALA A 5 -3.62 31.70 34.19
N TYR A 6 -4.91 31.32 34.19
CA TYR A 6 -5.48 30.51 33.12
C TYR A 6 -5.37 31.19 31.75
N ASN A 7 -5.74 32.47 31.66
CA ASN A 7 -5.67 33.22 30.41
C ASN A 7 -4.24 33.37 29.89
N MET A 8 -3.26 33.57 30.78
CA MET A 8 -1.84 33.61 30.40
C MET A 8 -1.36 32.26 29.89
N THR A 9 -1.71 31.17 30.57
CA THR A 9 -1.38 29.81 30.11
C THR A 9 -2.06 29.50 28.78
N ALA A 10 -3.33 29.85 28.62
CA ALA A 10 -4.09 29.66 27.39
C ALA A 10 -3.45 30.39 26.21
N ALA A 11 -3.00 31.64 26.41
CA ALA A 11 -2.28 32.41 25.41
C ALA A 11 -0.95 31.73 25.04
N ALA A 12 -0.16 31.29 26.04
CA ALA A 12 1.10 30.60 25.79
C ALA A 12 0.91 29.28 25.02
N LEU A 13 -0.10 28.49 25.37
CA LEU A 13 -0.43 27.25 24.66
C LEU A 13 -0.90 27.50 23.23
N SER A 14 -1.71 28.54 23.02
CA SER A 14 -2.18 28.94 21.68
C SER A 14 -1.01 29.39 20.79
N VAL A 15 -0.07 30.18 21.34
CA VAL A 15 1.18 30.56 20.65
C VAL A 15 2.05 29.33 20.37
N SER A 16 2.13 28.38 21.30
CA SER A 16 2.88 27.13 21.11
C SER A 16 2.31 26.28 19.96
N ILE A 17 0.98 26.18 19.86
CA ILE A 17 0.31 25.48 18.75
C ILE A 17 0.57 26.21 17.42
N LEU A 18 0.46 27.55 17.39
CA LEU A 18 0.80 28.35 16.20
C LEU A 18 2.25 28.17 15.77
N TYR A 19 3.18 28.16 16.73
CA TYR A 19 4.59 27.92 16.46
C TYR A 19 4.82 26.50 15.93
N GLY A 20 4.16 25.50 16.52
CA GLY A 20 4.16 24.13 16.02
C GLY A 20 3.67 24.03 14.57
N LEU A 21 2.55 24.68 14.24
CA LEU A 21 2.03 24.79 12.87
C LEU A 21 3.02 25.47 11.92
N SER A 22 3.67 26.55 12.37
CA SER A 22 4.71 27.21 11.58
C SER A 22 5.89 26.29 11.29
N LEU A 23 6.29 25.44 12.24
CA LEU A 23 7.36 24.47 12.04
C LEU A 23 6.93 23.32 11.11
N MET A 24 5.66 22.94 11.11
CA MET A 24 5.10 21.95 10.17
C MET A 24 5.05 22.43 8.72
N SER A 25 5.12 23.74 8.47
CA SER A 25 5.25 24.28 7.11
C SER A 25 6.60 23.99 6.44
N LYS A 26 7.59 23.49 7.19
CA LYS A 26 8.92 23.14 6.68
C LYS A 26 9.24 21.69 7.01
N VAL A 27 9.66 20.93 5.99
CA VAL A 27 9.97 19.49 6.09
C VAL A 27 10.91 19.19 7.26
N ARG A 28 12.09 19.86 7.32
CA ARG A 28 13.12 19.62 8.34
C ARG A 28 12.65 19.83 9.79
N THR A 29 11.66 20.68 10.01
CA THR A 29 11.14 20.98 11.36
C THR A 29 9.78 20.36 11.64
N SER A 30 9.21 19.62 10.69
CA SER A 30 7.83 19.14 10.77
C SER A 30 7.59 18.21 11.97
N VAL A 31 8.49 17.26 12.19
CA VAL A 31 8.41 16.33 13.35
C VAL A 31 8.43 17.10 14.67
N ARG A 32 9.33 18.08 14.82
CA ARG A 32 9.40 18.94 16.02
C ARG A 32 8.14 19.79 16.18
N GLY A 33 7.62 20.33 15.09
CA GLY A 33 6.38 21.10 15.08
C GLY A 33 5.18 20.27 15.54
N ASN A 34 5.07 19.03 15.08
CA ASN A 34 4.05 18.09 15.51
C ASN A 34 4.17 17.75 17.00
N LEU A 35 5.38 17.44 17.48
CA LEU A 35 5.63 17.16 18.90
C LEU A 35 5.26 18.34 19.82
N ILE A 36 5.63 19.57 19.43
CA ILE A 36 5.27 20.78 20.18
C ILE A 36 3.75 20.94 20.23
N SER A 37 3.06 20.71 19.11
CA SER A 37 1.61 20.85 19.02
C SER A 37 0.90 19.78 19.86
N ALA A 38 1.39 18.54 19.84
CA ALA A 38 0.87 17.43 20.64
C ALA A 38 1.04 17.69 22.15
N PHE A 39 2.23 18.14 22.57
CA PHE A 39 2.48 18.51 23.97
C PHE A 39 1.61 19.68 24.42
N ALA A 40 1.49 20.73 23.58
CA ALA A 40 0.65 21.87 23.89
C ALA A 40 -0.84 21.48 24.01
N MET A 41 -1.32 20.55 23.17
CA MET A 41 -2.69 20.02 23.25
C MET A 41 -2.90 19.18 24.52
N ALA A 42 -1.97 18.29 24.87
CA ALA A 42 -2.04 17.52 26.11
C ALA A 42 -2.05 18.45 27.34
N ALA A 43 -1.18 19.47 27.35
CA ALA A 43 -1.16 20.48 28.39
C ALA A 43 -2.47 21.30 28.44
N ALA A 44 -3.07 21.64 27.30
CA ALA A 44 -4.36 22.32 27.24
C ALA A 44 -5.48 21.52 27.91
N ILE A 45 -5.53 20.21 27.67
CA ILE A 45 -6.49 19.30 28.32
C ILE A 45 -6.27 19.31 29.83
N LEU A 46 -5.03 19.08 30.28
CA LEU A 46 -4.70 19.00 31.71
C LEU A 46 -4.94 20.32 32.47
N VAL A 47 -4.60 21.45 31.87
CA VAL A 47 -4.83 22.79 32.46
C VAL A 47 -6.32 23.09 32.57
N THR A 48 -7.12 22.68 31.57
CA THR A 48 -8.58 22.83 31.61
C THR A 48 -9.18 21.96 32.71
N MET A 49 -8.75 20.69 32.83
CA MET A 49 -9.16 19.81 33.93
C MET A 49 -8.77 20.36 35.31
N TYR A 50 -7.60 21.00 35.42
CA TYR A 50 -7.17 21.65 36.66
C TYR A 50 -8.05 22.85 37.02
N LYS A 51 -8.34 23.71 36.04
CA LYS A 51 -9.19 24.90 36.22
C LYS A 51 -10.58 24.50 36.72
N ASP A 52 -11.17 23.49 36.12
CA ASP A 52 -12.55 23.08 36.39
C ASP A 52 -12.67 22.06 37.54
N GLY A 53 -11.55 21.67 38.15
CA GLY A 53 -11.53 20.68 39.23
C GLY A 53 -11.93 19.27 38.78
N ALA A 54 -11.84 18.97 37.49
CA ALA A 54 -12.39 17.76 36.87
C ALA A 54 -11.49 16.51 37.04
N PHE A 55 -10.29 16.64 37.61
CA PHE A 55 -9.36 15.52 37.81
C PHE A 55 -9.94 14.35 38.60
N GLY A 56 -10.84 14.63 39.54
CA GLY A 56 -11.47 13.62 40.39
C GLY A 56 -12.58 12.81 39.71
N SER A 57 -12.97 13.13 38.48
CA SER A 57 -14.07 12.46 37.77
C SER A 57 -13.61 11.18 37.07
N PRO A 58 -14.01 9.97 37.55
CA PRO A 58 -13.64 8.72 36.89
C PRO A 58 -14.27 8.59 35.50
N ALA A 59 -15.49 9.10 35.32
CA ALA A 59 -16.20 9.07 34.05
C ALA A 59 -15.45 9.86 32.96
N LEU A 60 -14.83 10.99 33.31
CA LEU A 60 -14.01 11.78 32.38
C LEU A 60 -12.77 11.00 31.94
N TRP A 61 -12.06 10.37 32.88
CA TRP A 61 -10.89 9.54 32.56
C TRP A 61 -11.24 8.33 31.69
N VAL A 62 -12.37 7.67 31.95
CA VAL A 62 -12.85 6.57 31.10
C VAL A 62 -13.18 7.06 29.69
N ALA A 63 -13.83 8.22 29.56
CA ALA A 63 -14.12 8.80 28.24
C ALA A 63 -12.85 9.19 27.47
N ILE A 64 -11.87 9.80 28.15
CA ILE A 64 -10.55 10.13 27.56
C ILE A 64 -9.85 8.84 27.13
N ALA A 65 -9.77 7.83 28.00
CA ALA A 65 -9.13 6.55 27.70
C ALA A 65 -9.78 5.84 26.51
N ALA A 66 -11.12 5.82 26.46
CA ALA A 66 -11.86 5.23 25.33
C ALA A 66 -11.59 5.99 24.02
N GLY A 67 -11.58 7.32 24.05
CA GLY A 67 -11.27 8.15 22.90
C GLY A 67 -9.83 7.97 22.40
N VAL A 68 -8.86 7.92 23.31
CA VAL A 68 -7.45 7.66 23.00
C VAL A 68 -7.28 6.25 22.42
N ALA A 69 -7.85 5.24 23.06
CA ALA A 69 -7.77 3.85 22.57
C ALA A 69 -8.39 3.71 21.17
N PHE A 70 -9.56 4.30 20.94
CA PHE A 70 -10.20 4.30 19.62
C PHE A 70 -9.37 5.05 18.57
N GLY A 71 -8.81 6.20 18.93
CA GLY A 71 -7.94 6.98 18.06
C GLY A 71 -6.66 6.23 17.67
N LEU A 72 -5.98 5.60 18.64
CA LEU A 72 -4.77 4.80 18.41
C LEU A 72 -5.07 3.56 17.57
N PHE A 73 -6.18 2.87 17.85
CA PHE A 73 -6.62 1.74 17.04
C PHE A 73 -6.83 2.13 15.57
N LEU A 74 -7.52 3.24 15.31
CA LEU A 74 -7.73 3.73 13.95
C LEU A 74 -6.41 4.17 13.28
N ALA A 75 -5.56 4.90 14.01
CA ALA A 75 -4.28 5.37 13.48
C ALA A 75 -3.35 4.23 13.06
N ASN A 76 -3.33 3.12 13.82
CA ASN A 76 -2.46 1.97 13.55
C ASN A 76 -3.02 1.02 12.49
N LYS A 77 -4.35 0.97 12.31
CA LYS A 77 -5.00 0.01 11.39
C LYS A 77 -5.16 0.53 9.96
N VAL A 78 -5.24 1.85 9.78
CA VAL A 78 -5.57 2.48 8.50
C VAL A 78 -4.31 2.62 7.63
N ARG A 79 -4.39 2.18 6.37
CA ARG A 79 -3.27 2.29 5.41
C ARG A 79 -3.02 3.74 4.98
N MET A 80 -1.81 4.09 4.56
CA MET A 80 -1.46 5.45 4.11
C MET A 80 -2.33 5.94 2.92
N LEU A 81 -2.72 5.03 2.02
CA LEU A 81 -3.69 5.32 0.95
C LEU A 81 -5.06 5.81 1.44
N GLN A 82 -5.43 5.44 2.67
CA GLN A 82 -6.72 5.71 3.29
C GLN A 82 -6.70 6.94 4.21
N MET A 83 -5.57 7.64 4.32
CA MET A 83 -5.42 8.87 5.10
C MET A 83 -6.47 9.95 4.76
N PRO A 84 -6.83 10.21 3.48
CA PRO A 84 -7.82 11.25 3.16
C PRO A 84 -9.17 11.06 3.86
N GLN A 85 -9.72 9.84 3.86
CA GLN A 85 -11.00 9.56 4.50
C GLN A 85 -10.90 9.49 6.03
N LEU A 86 -9.76 9.05 6.58
CA LEU A 86 -9.55 9.07 8.03
C LEU A 86 -9.51 10.50 8.54
N VAL A 87 -8.79 11.37 7.84
CA VAL A 87 -8.73 12.81 8.13
C VAL A 87 -10.14 13.41 8.06
N ALA A 88 -10.91 13.13 7.02
CA ALA A 88 -12.30 13.60 6.93
C ALA A 88 -13.13 13.12 8.14
N PHE A 89 -13.05 11.83 8.49
CA PHE A 89 -13.78 11.24 9.60
C PHE A 89 -13.44 11.89 10.95
N LEU A 90 -12.15 12.06 11.27
CA LEU A 90 -11.69 12.67 12.53
C LEU A 90 -12.12 14.14 12.67
N HIS A 91 -12.07 14.93 11.59
CA HIS A 91 -12.61 16.29 11.61
C HIS A 91 -14.12 16.33 11.85
N GLY A 92 -14.85 15.35 11.30
CA GLY A 92 -16.27 15.18 11.58
C GLY A 92 -16.56 14.99 13.06
N ILE A 93 -15.79 14.15 13.75
CA ILE A 93 -15.90 13.95 15.21
C ILE A 93 -15.67 15.26 15.97
N GLY A 94 -14.66 16.05 15.57
CA GLY A 94 -14.41 17.37 16.17
C GLY A 94 -15.58 18.35 16.02
N GLY A 95 -16.22 18.37 14.85
CA GLY A 95 -17.46 19.12 14.64
C GLY A 95 -18.61 18.63 15.51
N GLY A 96 -18.75 17.31 15.67
CA GLY A 96 -19.71 16.69 16.58
C GLY A 96 -19.49 17.09 18.04
N ALA A 97 -18.24 17.17 18.49
CA ALA A 97 -17.91 17.64 19.83
C ALA A 97 -18.36 19.10 20.06
N ALA A 98 -18.14 19.99 19.08
CA ALA A 98 -18.64 21.36 19.14
C ALA A 98 -20.18 21.42 19.19
N ALA A 99 -20.86 20.54 18.44
CA ALA A 99 -22.32 20.45 18.48
C ALA A 99 -22.83 19.98 19.85
N ILE A 100 -22.16 19.00 20.47
CA ILE A 100 -22.48 18.52 21.83
C ILE A 100 -22.32 19.66 22.84
N VAL A 101 -21.23 20.44 22.77
CA VAL A 101 -21.05 21.62 23.63
C VAL A 101 -22.20 22.62 23.44
N GLY A 102 -22.60 22.90 22.19
CA GLY A 102 -23.75 23.75 21.91
C GLY A 102 -25.05 23.25 22.53
N VAL A 103 -25.35 21.95 22.42
CA VAL A 103 -26.54 21.34 23.06
C VAL A 103 -26.48 21.45 24.57
N LEU A 104 -25.34 21.11 25.19
CA LEU A 104 -25.18 21.16 26.64
C LEU A 104 -25.36 22.58 27.18
N VAL A 105 -24.85 23.58 26.47
CA VAL A 105 -25.02 24.98 26.86
C VAL A 105 -26.50 25.41 26.80
N LEU A 106 -27.24 24.93 25.80
CA LEU A 106 -28.66 25.26 25.66
C LEU A 106 -29.55 24.51 26.65
N VAL A 107 -29.29 23.23 26.89
CA VAL A 107 -30.20 22.32 27.61
C VAL A 107 -29.84 22.15 29.08
N ASP A 108 -28.56 22.10 29.42
CA ASP A 108 -28.08 21.69 30.74
C ASP A 108 -27.55 22.87 31.54
N THR A 109 -26.49 23.54 31.09
CA THR A 109 -25.88 24.65 31.86
C THR A 109 -26.75 25.90 31.88
N GLY A 110 -27.60 26.05 30.85
CA GLY A 110 -28.37 27.27 30.61
C GLY A 110 -27.53 28.38 29.99
N ALA A 111 -28.10 29.08 29.01
CA ALA A 111 -27.47 30.22 28.36
C ALA A 111 -28.21 31.51 28.75
N GLU A 112 -27.68 32.21 29.75
CA GLU A 112 -28.34 33.38 30.37
C GLU A 112 -28.40 34.59 29.43
N THR A 113 -27.37 34.79 28.61
CA THR A 113 -27.29 35.94 27.70
C THR A 113 -27.72 35.57 26.28
N ALA A 114 -28.26 36.55 25.55
CA ALA A 114 -28.55 36.38 24.12
C ALA A 114 -27.30 36.00 23.33
N PHE A 115 -26.13 36.51 23.71
CA PHE A 115 -24.85 36.16 23.10
C PHE A 115 -24.49 34.68 23.30
N ALA A 116 -24.63 34.16 24.53
CA ALA A 116 -24.37 32.74 24.82
C ALA A 116 -25.35 31.83 24.07
N ARG A 117 -26.63 32.20 24.02
CA ARG A 117 -27.66 31.45 23.24
C ARG A 117 -27.35 31.43 21.76
N ALA A 118 -27.04 32.60 21.18
CA ALA A 118 -26.67 32.70 19.77
C ALA A 118 -25.42 31.87 19.46
N SER A 119 -24.38 31.95 20.31
CA SER A 119 -23.14 31.19 20.14
C SER A 119 -23.37 29.69 20.26
N ALA A 120 -24.13 29.23 21.25
CA ALA A 120 -24.45 27.82 21.44
C ALA A 120 -25.30 27.26 20.29
N GLY A 121 -26.29 28.01 19.83
CA GLY A 121 -27.11 27.63 18.67
C GLY A 121 -26.29 27.57 17.38
N LEU A 122 -25.38 28.52 17.16
CA LEU A 122 -24.45 28.49 16.03
C LEU A 122 -23.50 27.29 16.12
N ALA A 123 -22.91 27.01 17.29
CA ALA A 123 -22.02 25.87 17.50
C ALA A 123 -22.74 24.53 17.21
N LEU A 124 -24.00 24.39 17.62
CA LEU A 124 -24.84 23.24 17.30
C LEU A 124 -25.02 23.10 15.78
N VAL A 125 -25.50 24.14 15.11
CA VAL A 125 -25.75 24.10 13.66
C VAL A 125 -24.47 23.82 12.88
N THR A 126 -23.40 24.58 13.11
CA THR A 126 -22.15 24.45 12.34
C THR A 126 -21.40 23.17 12.67
N GLY A 127 -21.47 22.69 13.92
CA GLY A 127 -20.95 21.38 14.32
C GLY A 127 -21.68 20.24 13.61
N MET A 128 -23.01 20.31 13.49
CA MET A 128 -23.82 19.33 12.76
C MET A 128 -23.57 19.36 11.25
N ILE A 129 -23.36 20.53 10.66
CA ILE A 129 -22.91 20.67 9.27
C ILE A 129 -21.58 19.95 9.07
N THR A 130 -20.64 20.16 9.99
CA THR A 130 -19.28 19.62 9.91
C THR A 130 -19.27 18.10 10.03
N ILE A 131 -19.89 17.52 11.06
CA ILE A 131 -19.92 16.06 11.23
C ILE A 131 -20.61 15.36 10.06
N ALA A 132 -21.79 15.85 9.65
CA ALA A 132 -22.58 15.21 8.62
C ALA A 132 -21.91 15.34 7.24
N GLY A 133 -21.35 16.51 6.92
CA GLY A 133 -20.57 16.71 5.70
C GLY A 133 -19.31 15.86 5.66
N SER A 134 -18.54 15.84 6.74
CA SER A 134 -17.31 15.06 6.84
C SER A 134 -17.54 13.56 6.70
N PHE A 135 -18.63 13.02 7.24
CA PHE A 135 -18.97 11.60 7.08
C PHE A 135 -19.39 11.27 5.65
N VAL A 136 -20.09 12.16 4.94
CA VAL A 136 -20.37 11.99 3.51
C VAL A 136 -19.08 12.04 2.69
N ALA A 137 -18.16 12.96 3.00
CA ALA A 137 -16.86 13.04 2.33
C ALA A 137 -16.02 11.78 2.56
N ALA A 138 -15.91 11.32 3.81
CA ALA A 138 -15.24 10.08 4.17
C ALA A 138 -15.87 8.88 3.45
N GLY A 139 -17.20 8.81 3.42
CA GLY A 139 -17.92 7.72 2.77
C GLY A 139 -17.72 7.67 1.25
N LYS A 140 -17.62 8.82 0.59
CA LYS A 140 -17.28 8.88 -0.85
C LYS A 140 -15.86 8.40 -1.13
N LEU A 141 -14.90 8.82 -0.32
CA LEU A 141 -13.50 8.42 -0.49
C LEU A 141 -13.29 6.94 -0.13
N HIS A 142 -14.03 6.43 0.85
CA HIS A 142 -14.07 5.01 1.20
C HIS A 142 -14.95 4.16 0.26
N GLN A 143 -15.53 4.78 -0.78
CA GLN A 143 -16.37 4.14 -1.80
C GLN A 143 -17.64 3.44 -1.28
N ILE A 144 -18.05 3.70 -0.04
CA ILE A 144 -19.37 3.30 0.46
C ILE A 144 -20.48 4.17 -0.13
N LEU A 145 -20.13 5.38 -0.61
CA LEU A 145 -21.01 6.27 -1.35
C LEU A 145 -20.45 6.52 -2.77
N PRO A 146 -21.31 6.79 -3.77
CA PRO A 146 -20.87 7.10 -5.13
C PRO A 146 -19.93 8.32 -5.16
N GLN A 147 -18.78 8.19 -5.83
CA GLN A 147 -17.83 9.29 -6.00
C GLN A 147 -18.31 10.36 -6.99
N LYS A 148 -19.26 10.03 -7.86
CA LYS A 148 -19.84 11.01 -8.79
C LYS A 148 -20.70 12.04 -8.03
N PRO A 149 -20.72 13.31 -8.47
CA PRO A 149 -21.65 14.32 -7.98
C PRO A 149 -23.11 13.83 -8.01
N VAL A 150 -23.84 13.96 -6.91
CA VAL A 150 -25.28 13.65 -6.85
C VAL A 150 -26.06 14.95 -6.73
N ARG A 151 -26.83 15.31 -7.77
CA ARG A 151 -27.74 16.46 -7.75
C ARG A 151 -29.16 15.99 -7.48
N LEU A 152 -29.79 16.61 -6.48
CA LEU A 152 -31.17 16.35 -6.10
C LEU A 152 -32.13 17.25 -6.89
N ASN A 153 -33.40 16.87 -7.01
CA ASN A 153 -34.41 17.74 -7.59
C ASN A 153 -34.59 18.97 -6.70
N GLY A 154 -34.50 20.18 -7.28
CA GLY A 154 -34.58 21.43 -6.50
C GLY A 154 -33.41 21.66 -5.55
N HIS A 155 -32.24 21.04 -5.78
CA HIS A 155 -31.10 21.03 -4.85
C HIS A 155 -30.73 22.41 -4.28
N SER A 156 -30.63 23.45 -5.11
CA SER A 156 -30.28 24.80 -4.65
C SER A 156 -31.38 25.42 -3.78
N ALA A 157 -32.66 25.15 -4.09
CA ALA A 157 -33.78 25.60 -3.25
C ALA A 157 -33.76 24.88 -1.89
N LEU A 158 -33.43 23.57 -1.88
CA LEU A 158 -33.27 22.80 -0.65
C LEU A 158 -32.12 23.33 0.23
N ILE A 159 -30.95 23.61 -0.35
CA ILE A 159 -29.84 24.23 0.37
C ILE A 159 -30.26 25.57 0.99
N ASN A 160 -30.87 26.46 0.19
CA ASN A 160 -31.29 27.78 0.68
C ASN A 160 -32.36 27.67 1.79
N LEU A 161 -33.29 26.72 1.65
CA LEU A 161 -34.28 26.42 2.68
C LEU A 161 -33.61 25.94 3.98
N LEU A 162 -32.65 25.02 3.89
CA LEU A 162 -31.94 24.49 5.06
C LEU A 162 -31.14 25.59 5.77
N VAL A 163 -30.49 26.49 5.02
CA VAL A 163 -29.82 27.68 5.60
C VAL A 163 -30.82 28.61 6.27
N ALA A 164 -31.96 28.89 5.62
CA ALA A 164 -33.00 29.75 6.19
C ALA A 164 -33.57 29.16 7.49
N LEU A 165 -33.82 27.85 7.53
CA LEU A 165 -34.27 27.14 8.73
C LEU A 165 -33.21 27.16 9.84
N ALA A 166 -31.94 26.94 9.50
CA ALA A 166 -30.84 27.01 10.44
C ALA A 166 -30.73 28.42 11.07
N VAL A 167 -30.71 29.47 10.25
CA VAL A 167 -30.67 30.87 10.72
C VAL A 167 -31.90 31.19 11.57
N LEU A 168 -33.10 30.81 11.12
CA LEU A 168 -34.34 31.03 11.87
C LEU A 168 -34.30 30.34 13.24
N SER A 169 -33.82 29.10 13.31
CA SER A 169 -33.73 28.35 14.57
C SER A 169 -32.77 29.00 15.58
N VAL A 170 -31.65 29.55 15.12
CA VAL A 170 -30.71 30.33 15.95
C VAL A 170 -31.35 31.64 16.42
N LEU A 171 -32.08 32.34 15.54
CA LEU A 171 -32.81 33.57 15.92
C LEU A 171 -33.89 33.30 16.97
N ILE A 172 -34.68 32.24 16.81
CA ILE A 172 -35.69 31.82 17.78
C ILE A 172 -35.01 31.52 19.12
N CYS A 173 -33.93 30.75 19.13
CA CYS A 173 -33.18 30.44 20.35
C CYS A 173 -32.64 31.71 21.03
N THR A 174 -32.20 32.70 20.26
CA THR A 174 -31.60 33.92 20.78
C THR A 174 -32.64 34.85 21.43
N PHE A 175 -33.74 35.10 20.72
CA PHE A 175 -34.73 36.13 21.05
C PHE A 175 -36.02 35.62 21.68
N ALA A 176 -36.34 34.34 21.50
CA ALA A 176 -37.53 33.68 22.03
C ALA A 176 -37.15 32.29 22.61
N PRO A 177 -36.24 32.23 23.61
CA PRO A 177 -35.63 30.98 24.09
C PRO A 177 -36.65 29.94 24.58
N ASP A 178 -37.76 30.39 25.18
CA ASP A 178 -38.79 29.49 25.71
C ASP A 178 -39.77 28.99 24.63
N PHE A 179 -39.79 29.64 23.46
CA PHE A 179 -40.73 29.30 22.40
C PHE A 179 -40.31 28.01 21.69
N LEU A 180 -41.09 26.94 21.88
CA LEU A 180 -40.86 25.64 21.25
C LEU A 180 -39.41 25.15 21.44
N PHE A 181 -38.85 25.32 22.64
CA PHE A 181 -37.43 25.08 22.92
C PHE A 181 -36.90 23.74 22.38
N LEU A 182 -37.47 22.60 22.81
CA LEU A 182 -37.04 21.27 22.38
C LEU A 182 -37.20 21.05 20.86
N PRO A 183 -38.37 21.36 20.25
CA PRO A 183 -38.51 21.34 18.80
C PRO A 183 -37.50 22.24 18.07
N ASN A 184 -37.13 23.39 18.64
CA ASN A 184 -36.17 24.32 18.04
C ASN A 184 -34.74 23.76 18.08
N VAL A 185 -34.33 23.14 19.18
CA VAL A 185 -33.03 22.42 19.28
C VAL A 185 -33.00 21.26 18.27
N ALA A 186 -34.09 20.49 18.14
CA ALA A 186 -34.19 19.44 17.14
C ALA A 186 -34.13 20.00 15.70
N LEU A 187 -34.71 21.18 15.45
CA LEU A 187 -34.63 21.87 14.17
C LEU A 187 -33.21 22.31 13.84
N MET A 188 -32.44 22.83 14.80
CA MET A 188 -31.01 23.14 14.59
C MET A 188 -30.21 21.90 14.21
N PHE A 189 -30.42 20.80 14.94
CA PHE A 189 -29.75 19.52 14.67
C PHE A 189 -30.09 19.01 13.27
N ALA A 190 -31.38 18.94 12.94
CA ALA A 190 -31.86 18.39 11.67
C ALA A 190 -31.45 19.28 10.49
N SER A 191 -31.60 20.60 10.59
CA SER A 191 -31.23 21.52 9.52
C SER A 191 -29.72 21.55 9.28
N GLY A 192 -28.89 21.54 10.34
CA GLY A 192 -27.43 21.45 10.24
C GLY A 192 -26.97 20.13 9.61
N ALA A 193 -27.47 18.99 10.11
CA ALA A 193 -27.11 17.67 9.58
C ALA A 193 -27.56 17.50 8.11
N ALA A 194 -28.80 17.86 7.80
CA ALA A 194 -29.33 17.79 6.45
C ALA A 194 -28.57 18.72 5.50
N PHE A 195 -28.21 19.93 5.95
CA PHE A 195 -27.37 20.83 5.16
C PHE A 195 -26.02 20.18 4.88
N GLY A 196 -25.32 19.66 5.89
CA GLY A 196 -24.01 18.99 5.72
C GLY A 196 -24.07 17.84 4.71
N ILE A 197 -25.12 17.02 4.76
CA ILE A 197 -25.34 15.92 3.81
C ILE A 197 -25.60 16.44 2.40
N VAL A 198 -26.61 17.31 2.23
CA VAL A 198 -27.03 17.82 0.91
C VAL A 198 -25.92 18.61 0.25
N PHE A 199 -25.20 19.43 1.01
CA PHE A 199 -24.04 20.17 0.56
C PHE A 199 -22.94 19.25 0.01
N THR A 200 -22.53 18.26 0.80
CA THR A 200 -21.36 17.41 0.46
C THR A 200 -21.70 16.35 -0.59
N ILE A 201 -22.94 15.88 -0.65
CA ILE A 201 -23.35 14.88 -1.65
C ILE A 201 -23.30 15.43 -3.08
N ARG A 202 -23.42 16.75 -3.25
CA ARG A 202 -23.29 17.44 -4.54
C ARG A 202 -21.87 17.48 -5.09
N VAL A 203 -20.85 17.37 -4.23
CA VAL A 203 -19.45 17.54 -4.64
C VAL A 203 -18.88 16.24 -5.23
N GLY A 204 -18.03 16.32 -6.25
CA GLY A 204 -17.42 15.16 -6.91
C GLY A 204 -16.18 14.63 -6.19
N GLY A 205 -15.84 13.36 -6.44
CA GLY A 205 -14.71 12.65 -5.84
C GLY A 205 -13.35 13.36 -5.89
N ALA A 206 -13.01 14.07 -6.97
CA ALA A 206 -11.73 14.80 -7.03
C ALA A 206 -11.78 16.16 -6.35
N ASP A 207 -12.96 16.73 -6.16
CA ASP A 207 -13.11 17.97 -5.38
C ASP A 207 -13.29 17.67 -3.88
N MET A 208 -13.35 16.38 -3.49
CA MET A 208 -13.40 15.95 -2.09
C MET A 208 -12.25 16.49 -1.24
N PRO A 209 -10.99 16.55 -1.70
CA PRO A 209 -9.90 17.06 -0.87
C PRO A 209 -10.10 18.54 -0.51
N ILE A 210 -10.57 19.36 -1.46
CA ILE A 210 -10.94 20.76 -1.20
C ILE A 210 -12.08 20.83 -0.20
N THR A 211 -13.08 19.96 -0.36
CA THR A 211 -14.24 19.88 0.54
C THR A 211 -13.83 19.48 1.96
N ILE A 212 -12.89 18.55 2.11
CA ILE A 212 -12.36 18.13 3.42
C ILE A 212 -11.60 19.27 4.08
N SER A 213 -10.77 20.00 3.32
CA SER A 213 -10.07 21.18 3.84
C SER A 213 -11.04 22.28 4.29
N LEU A 214 -12.11 22.50 3.54
CA LEU A 214 -13.17 23.45 3.91
C LEU A 214 -13.93 23.00 5.15
N LEU A 215 -14.30 21.72 5.24
CA LEU A 215 -14.97 21.16 6.42
C LEU A 215 -14.07 21.19 7.66
N ASN A 216 -12.75 21.04 7.51
CA ASN A 216 -11.80 21.28 8.60
C ASN A 216 -11.85 22.74 9.07
N SER A 217 -11.88 23.71 8.14
CA SER A 217 -12.07 25.12 8.50
C SER A 217 -13.38 25.34 9.28
N PHE A 218 -14.48 24.72 8.84
CA PHE A 218 -15.76 24.77 9.56
C PHE A 218 -15.69 24.14 10.94
N GLY A 219 -14.96 23.04 11.11
CA GLY A 219 -14.69 22.43 12.41
C GLY A 219 -13.97 23.38 13.36
N GLY A 220 -12.90 24.04 12.89
CA GLY A 220 -12.18 25.05 13.68
C GLY A 220 -13.06 26.24 14.08
N VAL A 221 -13.81 26.80 13.13
CA VAL A 221 -14.76 27.90 13.41
C VAL A 221 -15.85 27.46 14.39
N SER A 222 -16.38 26.24 14.25
CA SER A 222 -17.39 25.69 15.16
C SER A 222 -16.84 25.54 16.58
N ALA A 223 -15.60 25.06 16.71
CA ALA A 223 -14.92 24.99 18.00
C ALA A 223 -14.73 26.37 18.62
N ALA A 224 -14.33 27.38 17.83
CA ALA A 224 -14.18 28.74 18.33
C ALA A 224 -15.51 29.32 18.84
N ILE A 225 -16.60 29.09 18.10
CA ILE A 225 -17.95 29.51 18.50
C ILE A 225 -18.41 28.77 19.76
N ALA A 226 -18.14 27.46 19.88
CA ALA A 226 -18.40 26.71 21.10
C ALA A 226 -17.63 27.30 22.30
N GLY A 227 -16.36 27.69 22.09
CA GLY A 227 -15.56 28.41 23.07
C GLY A 227 -16.19 29.74 23.50
N LEU A 228 -16.76 30.51 22.57
CA LEU A 228 -17.51 31.74 22.90
C LEU A 228 -18.75 31.44 23.74
N ALA A 229 -19.43 30.31 23.48
CA ALA A 229 -20.63 29.91 24.22
C ALA A 229 -20.34 29.58 25.69
N ILE A 230 -19.20 28.94 25.98
CA ILE A 230 -18.76 28.61 27.35
C ILE A 230 -17.77 29.63 27.95
N ALA A 231 -17.54 30.76 27.26
CA ALA A 231 -16.57 31.78 27.64
C ALA A 231 -15.14 31.24 27.88
N ASP A 232 -14.68 30.28 27.06
CA ASP A 232 -13.36 29.67 27.17
C ASP A 232 -12.37 30.24 26.13
N PRO A 233 -11.42 31.10 26.53
CA PRO A 233 -10.51 31.76 25.60
C PRO A 233 -9.52 30.80 24.92
N LEU A 234 -9.20 29.66 25.53
CA LEU A 234 -8.30 28.67 24.94
C LEU A 234 -8.96 27.99 23.74
N LEU A 235 -10.21 27.55 23.92
CA LEU A 235 -11.00 26.93 22.85
C LEU A 235 -11.30 27.94 21.72
N VAL A 236 -11.58 29.21 22.06
CA VAL A 236 -11.75 30.29 21.06
C VAL A 236 -10.48 30.46 20.23
N ALA A 237 -9.32 30.56 20.88
CA ALA A 237 -8.05 30.79 20.20
C ALA A 237 -7.67 29.62 19.30
N ILE A 238 -7.67 28.38 19.83
CA ILE A 238 -7.32 27.17 19.06
C ILE A 238 -8.29 26.97 17.89
N GLY A 239 -9.60 27.12 18.13
CA GLY A 239 -10.60 27.01 17.05
C GLY A 239 -10.36 28.03 15.94
N GLY A 240 -10.07 29.28 16.29
CA GLY A 240 -9.76 30.33 15.30
C GLY A 240 -8.48 30.06 14.49
N ILE A 241 -7.45 29.53 15.14
CA ILE A 241 -6.21 29.10 14.49
C ILE A 241 -6.48 28.00 13.46
N ILE A 242 -7.19 26.94 13.85
CA ILE A 242 -7.55 25.82 12.97
C ILE A 242 -8.45 26.31 11.82
N GLY A 243 -9.46 27.12 12.14
CA GLY A 243 -10.41 27.66 11.16
C GLY A 243 -9.72 28.49 10.07
N SER A 244 -8.83 29.40 10.47
CA SER A 244 -8.07 30.25 9.53
C SER A 244 -7.06 29.46 8.69
N SER A 245 -6.33 28.53 9.31
CA SER A 245 -5.38 27.63 8.62
C SER A 245 -6.09 26.75 7.59
N GLY A 246 -7.23 26.16 7.95
CA GLY A 246 -8.04 25.34 7.03
C GLY A 246 -8.55 26.14 5.83
N PHE A 247 -8.99 27.38 6.04
CA PHE A 247 -9.43 28.25 4.94
C PHE A 247 -8.27 28.62 4.00
N LEU A 248 -7.10 28.92 4.55
CA LEU A 248 -5.91 29.22 3.75
C LEU A 248 -5.48 28.01 2.92
N LEU A 249 -5.45 26.82 3.51
CA LEU A 249 -5.19 25.56 2.80
C LEU A 249 -6.21 25.34 1.68
N THR A 250 -7.50 25.55 1.95
CA THR A 250 -8.57 25.44 0.96
C THR A 250 -8.32 26.35 -0.25
N ARG A 251 -7.85 27.59 -0.02
CA ARG A 251 -7.51 28.53 -1.10
C ARG A 251 -6.31 28.10 -1.92
N VAL A 252 -5.25 27.60 -1.27
CA VAL A 252 -4.06 27.08 -1.95
C VAL A 252 -4.44 25.89 -2.83
N MET A 253 -5.26 24.97 -2.33
CA MET A 253 -5.77 23.84 -3.10
C MET A 253 -6.66 24.25 -4.26
N CYS A 254 -7.59 25.20 -4.05
CA CYS A 254 -8.41 25.78 -5.12
C CYS A 254 -7.54 26.35 -6.25
N ARG A 255 -6.50 27.12 -5.90
CA ARG A 255 -5.56 27.70 -6.87
C ARG A 255 -4.80 26.62 -7.63
N ALA A 256 -4.28 25.61 -6.93
CA ALA A 256 -3.55 24.50 -7.53
C ALA A 256 -4.41 23.63 -8.46
N MET A 257 -5.72 23.55 -8.20
CA MET A 257 -6.69 22.84 -9.06
C MET A 257 -7.33 23.74 -10.12
N ASN A 258 -6.92 25.01 -10.24
CA ASN A 258 -7.58 26.07 -11.03
C ASN A 258 -9.12 26.06 -10.90
N ARG A 259 -9.59 25.90 -9.66
CA ARG A 259 -11.00 25.90 -9.31
C ARG A 259 -11.30 27.11 -8.45
N LYS A 260 -12.48 27.70 -8.66
CA LYS A 260 -12.99 28.73 -7.74
C LYS A 260 -13.73 28.03 -6.61
N LEU A 261 -13.52 28.46 -5.36
CA LEU A 261 -14.24 27.90 -4.21
C LEU A 261 -15.76 27.92 -4.44
N ILE A 262 -16.28 29.02 -5.02
CA ILE A 262 -17.71 29.17 -5.30
C ILE A 262 -18.25 28.13 -6.30
N SER A 263 -17.48 27.72 -7.31
CA SER A 263 -17.93 26.73 -8.29
C SER A 263 -18.04 25.33 -7.66
N ILE A 264 -17.17 25.03 -6.69
CA ILE A 264 -17.22 23.80 -5.90
C ILE A 264 -18.43 23.82 -4.95
N LEU A 265 -18.68 24.93 -4.25
CA LEU A 265 -19.84 25.10 -3.38
C LEU A 265 -21.18 25.01 -4.14
N LEU A 266 -21.22 25.55 -5.36
CA LEU A 266 -22.37 25.44 -6.26
C LEU A 266 -22.42 24.09 -6.99
N GLY A 267 -21.50 23.17 -6.70
CA GLY A 267 -21.41 21.84 -7.30
C GLY A 267 -21.36 21.85 -8.83
N GLU A 268 -20.73 22.85 -9.43
CA GLU A 268 -20.29 22.84 -10.82
C GLU A 268 -19.15 21.83 -10.93
N SER A 269 -19.50 20.61 -11.33
CA SER A 269 -18.53 19.52 -11.53
C SER A 269 -17.68 19.78 -12.76
N SER A 270 -16.40 19.39 -12.71
CA SER A 270 -15.55 19.29 -13.90
C SER A 270 -16.23 18.52 -15.03
N LEU A 271 -17.06 17.53 -14.75
CA LEU A 271 -17.66 16.68 -15.78
C LEU A 271 -18.81 17.35 -16.55
N GLN A 272 -19.22 18.57 -16.17
CA GLN A 272 -20.15 19.38 -16.96
C GLN A 272 -19.36 20.42 -17.75
N GLY A 273 -18.67 19.96 -18.79
CA GLY A 273 -18.46 20.81 -19.96
C GLY A 273 -19.81 21.41 -20.35
N LYS A 274 -19.85 22.73 -20.57
CA LYS A 274 -20.97 23.38 -21.22
C LYS A 274 -21.38 22.49 -22.39
N LYS A 275 -22.63 21.97 -22.39
CA LYS A 275 -23.24 21.53 -23.65
C LYS A 275 -23.07 22.71 -24.58
N ILE A 276 -22.25 22.54 -25.62
CA ILE A 276 -22.20 23.48 -26.74
C ILE A 276 -23.65 23.52 -27.22
N ALA A 277 -24.32 24.63 -26.93
CA ALA A 277 -25.60 24.93 -27.55
C ALA A 277 -25.32 24.95 -29.04
N ALA A 278 -25.93 24.02 -29.76
CA ALA A 278 -26.00 24.04 -31.21
C ALA A 278 -26.85 25.24 -31.62
N ASP A 279 -26.28 26.45 -31.56
CA ASP A 279 -26.88 27.68 -32.08
C ASP A 279 -25.80 28.77 -32.20
N ALA A 280 -24.89 28.58 -33.15
CA ALA A 280 -24.11 29.68 -33.73
C ALA A 280 -23.59 29.30 -35.14
N ALA A 281 -24.48 28.77 -35.98
CA ALA A 281 -24.24 28.81 -37.41
C ALA A 281 -24.49 30.25 -37.90
N LYS A 282 -23.42 31.07 -37.96
CA LYS A 282 -23.23 32.18 -38.94
C LYS A 282 -21.98 33.01 -38.59
N GLN A 283 -20.85 32.62 -39.16
CA GLN A 283 -19.99 33.41 -40.07
C GLN A 283 -18.55 32.86 -40.03
N PRO A 284 -17.91 32.65 -41.19
CA PRO A 284 -16.59 32.06 -41.27
C PRO A 284 -15.53 33.15 -41.06
N THR A 285 -14.64 32.96 -40.08
CA THR A 285 -13.35 33.66 -40.06
C THR A 285 -12.27 32.62 -39.84
N GLU A 286 -11.31 32.64 -40.75
CA GLU A 286 -10.28 31.63 -40.95
C GLU A 286 -9.37 31.48 -39.73
N ALA A 287 -9.61 30.45 -38.92
CA ALA A 287 -8.60 29.88 -38.05
C ALA A 287 -8.04 28.64 -38.75
N ARG A 288 -6.71 28.62 -38.93
CA ARG A 288 -5.93 27.58 -39.61
C ARG A 288 -6.43 26.18 -39.27
N LYS A 289 -6.84 25.44 -40.30
CA LYS A 289 -6.94 23.98 -40.27
C LYS A 289 -5.58 23.40 -39.89
N GLN A 290 -5.43 22.94 -38.65
CA GLN A 290 -4.48 21.89 -38.34
C GLN A 290 -5.15 20.56 -38.74
N PRO A 291 -4.46 19.64 -39.43
CA PRO A 291 -5.10 18.45 -39.96
C PRO A 291 -5.65 17.61 -38.82
N GLU A 292 -6.92 17.21 -38.96
CA GLU A 292 -7.52 16.11 -38.23
C GLU A 292 -6.76 14.84 -38.64
N ALA A 293 -5.63 14.58 -37.98
CA ALA A 293 -4.95 13.32 -38.07
C ALA A 293 -5.83 12.31 -37.35
N ALA A 294 -6.62 11.57 -38.12
CA ALA A 294 -7.26 10.35 -37.68
C ALA A 294 -6.26 9.56 -36.83
N ALA A 295 -6.67 9.22 -35.61
CA ALA A 295 -5.87 8.42 -34.69
C ALA A 295 -5.40 7.15 -35.40
N ARG A 296 -4.17 7.18 -35.91
CA ARG A 296 -3.45 5.96 -36.24
C ARG A 296 -3.21 5.27 -34.90
N ALA A 297 -3.89 4.16 -34.69
CA ALA A 297 -3.40 3.16 -33.76
C ALA A 297 -1.98 2.81 -34.23
N VAL A 298 -0.97 3.25 -33.47
CA VAL A 298 0.40 2.81 -33.68
C VAL A 298 0.45 1.39 -33.11
N SER A 299 0.46 0.41 -34.01
CA SER A 299 0.90 -0.95 -33.69
C SER A 299 2.32 -0.87 -33.11
N PRO A 300 2.70 -1.72 -32.14
CA PRO A 300 4.06 -1.74 -31.64
C PRO A 300 4.99 -2.20 -32.77
N GLY A 301 5.84 -1.29 -33.24
CA GLY A 301 6.74 -1.48 -34.37
C GLY A 301 6.53 -0.39 -35.42
N ASP A 302 7.12 0.78 -35.19
CA ASP A 302 7.75 1.65 -36.20
C ASP A 302 8.02 3.04 -35.58
N GLY A 303 9.26 3.27 -35.13
CA GLY A 303 9.82 4.61 -34.91
C GLY A 303 9.80 5.20 -33.49
N ALA A 304 9.35 4.49 -32.46
CA ALA A 304 9.58 4.91 -31.07
C ALA A 304 11.04 4.62 -30.67
N PRO A 305 11.75 5.54 -29.97
CA PRO A 305 13.05 5.24 -29.40
C PRO A 305 12.96 3.99 -28.52
N ASP A 306 13.95 3.11 -28.57
CA ASP A 306 14.04 1.99 -27.65
C ASP A 306 14.08 2.53 -26.21
N ALA A 307 13.10 2.14 -25.38
CA ALA A 307 13.00 2.59 -24.00
C ALA A 307 14.30 2.27 -23.23
N ALA A 308 14.93 1.13 -23.52
CA ALA A 308 16.20 0.76 -22.91
C ALA A 308 17.34 1.72 -23.30
N ALA A 309 17.40 2.13 -24.58
CA ALA A 309 18.40 3.09 -25.06
C ALA A 309 18.21 4.49 -24.46
N VAL A 310 16.97 4.94 -24.28
CA VAL A 310 16.66 6.23 -23.63
C VAL A 310 17.03 6.19 -22.15
N LEU A 311 16.69 5.11 -21.44
CA LEU A 311 17.04 4.93 -20.02
C LEU A 311 18.56 4.91 -19.80
N ALA A 312 19.30 4.23 -20.68
CA ALA A 312 20.76 4.10 -20.56
C ALA A 312 21.53 5.40 -20.87
N SER A 313 20.95 6.32 -21.63
CA SER A 313 21.62 7.55 -22.08
C SER A 313 21.18 8.82 -21.34
N ALA A 314 20.08 8.77 -20.59
CA ALA A 314 19.53 9.91 -19.87
C ALA A 314 20.43 10.32 -18.69
N LYS A 315 20.75 11.62 -18.58
CA LYS A 315 21.54 12.16 -17.46
C LYS A 315 20.71 13.01 -16.51
N ASN A 316 19.72 13.74 -17.02
CA ASN A 316 18.76 14.47 -16.21
C ASN A 316 17.39 13.80 -16.34
N VAL A 317 16.94 13.15 -15.27
CA VAL A 317 15.65 12.44 -15.24
C VAL A 317 14.70 13.10 -14.26
N ILE A 318 13.47 13.34 -14.70
CA ILE A 318 12.38 13.79 -13.83
C ILE A 318 11.30 12.71 -13.77
N ILE A 319 11.03 12.18 -12.58
CA ILE A 319 9.93 11.25 -12.34
C ILE A 319 8.69 12.04 -11.92
N VAL A 320 7.55 11.76 -12.53
CA VAL A 320 6.27 12.43 -12.28
C VAL A 320 5.25 11.44 -11.72
N PRO A 321 5.11 11.33 -10.39
CA PRO A 321 4.18 10.42 -9.76
C PRO A 321 2.72 10.92 -9.86
N GLY A 322 1.78 10.00 -10.02
CA GLY A 322 0.35 10.27 -10.03
C GLY A 322 -0.48 9.22 -9.29
N TYR A 323 -1.79 9.37 -9.33
CA TYR A 323 -2.69 8.51 -8.56
C TYR A 323 -2.64 7.03 -8.99
N GLY A 324 -2.30 6.73 -10.25
CA GLY A 324 -2.08 5.34 -10.70
C GLY A 324 -0.91 4.65 -10.00
N MET A 325 0.15 5.39 -9.62
CA MET A 325 1.24 4.86 -8.79
C MET A 325 0.72 4.38 -7.43
N ALA A 326 -0.16 5.18 -6.81
CA ALA A 326 -0.77 4.86 -5.53
C ALA A 326 -1.70 3.65 -5.62
N LEU A 327 -2.53 3.57 -6.66
CA LEU A 327 -3.41 2.42 -6.90
C LEU A 327 -2.64 1.11 -7.08
N ALA A 328 -1.53 1.16 -7.81
CA ALA A 328 -0.68 0.01 -8.07
C ALA A 328 0.29 -0.32 -6.92
N GLN A 329 0.34 0.50 -5.86
CA GLN A 329 1.34 0.40 -4.80
C GLN A 329 2.78 0.38 -5.33
N ALA A 330 3.05 1.20 -6.35
CA ALA A 330 4.30 1.19 -7.09
C ALA A 330 5.41 2.04 -6.43
N GLN A 331 5.16 2.74 -5.32
CA GLN A 331 6.10 3.71 -4.73
C GLN A 331 7.51 3.14 -4.45
N HIS A 332 7.62 1.89 -4.01
CA HIS A 332 8.92 1.24 -3.79
C HIS A 332 9.64 0.90 -5.10
N LYS A 333 8.90 0.47 -6.13
CA LYS A 333 9.47 0.24 -7.47
C LYS A 333 9.90 1.55 -8.14
N VAL A 334 9.19 2.63 -7.86
CA VAL A 334 9.57 3.98 -8.31
C VAL A 334 10.88 4.43 -7.68
N LYS A 335 11.13 4.11 -6.39
CA LYS A 335 12.44 4.32 -5.77
C LYS A 335 13.51 3.43 -6.42
N GLN A 336 13.26 2.14 -6.60
CA GLN A 336 14.19 1.23 -7.27
C GLN A 336 14.56 1.70 -8.69
N LEU A 337 13.61 2.28 -9.43
CA LEU A 337 13.87 2.86 -10.74
C LEU A 337 14.80 4.07 -10.63
N ALA A 338 14.57 4.97 -9.66
CA ALA A 338 15.45 6.09 -9.43
C ALA A 338 16.86 5.63 -9.04
N GLU A 339 17.00 4.69 -8.11
CA GLU A 339 18.28 4.12 -7.70
C GLU A 339 19.02 3.47 -8.87
N ALA A 340 18.32 2.72 -9.74
CA ALA A 340 18.91 2.11 -10.93
C ALA A 340 19.41 3.18 -11.93
N LEU A 341 18.67 4.27 -12.10
CA LEU A 341 19.08 5.38 -12.98
C LEU A 341 20.23 6.19 -12.37
N GLU A 342 20.24 6.40 -11.06
CA GLU A 342 21.33 7.06 -10.33
C GLU A 342 22.62 6.23 -10.35
N ALA A 343 22.51 4.90 -10.22
CA ALA A 343 23.63 3.98 -10.40
C ALA A 343 24.24 4.06 -11.81
N ASN A 344 23.42 4.36 -12.82
CA ASN A 344 23.86 4.63 -14.18
C ASN A 344 24.40 6.07 -14.39
N GLY A 345 24.51 6.86 -13.31
CA GLY A 345 25.08 8.21 -13.31
C GLY A 345 24.09 9.33 -13.68
N ALA A 346 22.79 9.05 -13.70
CA ALA A 346 21.77 10.08 -13.90
C ALA A 346 21.47 10.84 -12.60
N ARG A 347 21.15 12.13 -12.72
CA ARG A 347 20.51 12.90 -11.66
C ARG A 347 19.00 12.68 -11.76
N VAL A 348 18.41 12.10 -10.73
CA VAL A 348 16.96 11.87 -10.65
C VAL A 348 16.33 12.85 -9.65
N VAL A 349 15.23 13.48 -10.07
CA VAL A 349 14.37 14.27 -9.19
C VAL A 349 12.91 13.90 -9.43
N TYR A 350 12.06 14.11 -8.44
CA TYR A 350 10.63 13.86 -8.51
C TYR A 350 9.88 15.19 -8.62
N ALA A 351 9.11 15.37 -9.69
CA ALA A 351 8.26 16.55 -9.82
C ALA A 351 6.84 16.23 -9.35
N VAL A 352 6.48 16.72 -8.17
CA VAL A 352 5.19 16.44 -7.55
C VAL A 352 4.21 17.58 -7.82
N HIS A 353 3.15 17.28 -8.56
CA HIS A 353 2.06 18.22 -8.75
C HIS A 353 1.26 18.38 -7.44
N PRO A 354 0.88 19.61 -7.01
CA PRO A 354 0.24 19.82 -5.69
C PRO A 354 -1.07 19.06 -5.47
N VAL A 355 -1.72 18.66 -6.57
CA VAL A 355 -3.01 17.95 -6.57
C VAL A 355 -2.91 16.54 -7.16
N ALA A 356 -1.69 16.00 -7.31
CA ALA A 356 -1.50 14.60 -7.67
C ALA A 356 -2.03 13.70 -6.54
N GLY A 357 -2.94 12.79 -6.88
CA GLY A 357 -3.54 11.85 -5.93
C GLY A 357 -4.93 12.25 -5.43
N ARG A 358 -5.26 11.84 -4.20
CA ARG A 358 -6.56 12.08 -3.54
C ARG A 358 -6.49 12.99 -2.30
N MET A 359 -5.34 13.57 -1.98
CA MET A 359 -5.19 14.60 -0.95
C MET A 359 -3.98 15.48 -1.26
N PRO A 360 -3.89 16.72 -0.75
CA PRO A 360 -2.64 17.47 -0.77
C PRO A 360 -1.52 16.64 -0.16
N GLY A 361 -0.36 16.63 -0.82
CA GLY A 361 0.81 15.90 -0.35
C GLY A 361 0.70 14.37 -0.44
N HIS A 362 -0.33 13.81 -1.11
CA HIS A 362 -0.51 12.35 -1.21
C HIS A 362 0.75 11.68 -1.79
N MET A 363 1.30 12.19 -2.89
CA MET A 363 2.50 11.60 -3.49
C MET A 363 3.74 11.79 -2.60
N ASN A 364 3.87 12.93 -1.91
CA ASN A 364 4.98 13.18 -0.99
C ASN A 364 5.02 12.15 0.14
N VAL A 365 3.85 11.82 0.69
CA VAL A 365 3.74 10.85 1.78
C VAL A 365 4.08 9.44 1.30
N LEU A 366 3.59 9.02 0.12
CA LEU A 366 3.92 7.70 -0.44
C LEU A 366 5.39 7.56 -0.85
N LEU A 367 5.99 8.62 -1.39
CA LEU A 367 7.41 8.60 -1.73
C LEU A 367 8.28 8.64 -0.46
N ALA A 368 7.86 9.36 0.58
CA ALA A 368 8.53 9.30 1.89
C ALA A 368 8.39 7.92 2.55
N GLU A 369 7.24 7.24 2.41
CA GLU A 369 7.06 5.84 2.83
C GLU A 369 7.99 4.89 2.07
N ALA A 370 8.25 5.17 0.79
CA ALA A 370 9.27 4.48 0.03
C ALA A 370 10.70 4.88 0.39
N ASP A 371 10.91 5.81 1.31
CA ASP A 371 12.23 6.33 1.74
C ASP A 371 12.96 7.07 0.59
N VAL A 372 12.23 7.90 -0.15
CA VAL A 372 12.79 8.87 -1.10
C VAL A 372 13.18 10.15 -0.36
N ASP A 373 14.37 10.69 -0.65
CA ASP A 373 14.84 11.91 -0.01
C ASP A 373 13.97 13.11 -0.40
N TYR A 374 13.58 13.91 0.60
CA TYR A 374 12.79 15.11 0.41
C TYR A 374 13.48 16.15 -0.47
N GLU A 375 14.82 16.18 -0.51
CA GLU A 375 15.55 17.10 -1.40
C GLU A 375 15.35 16.76 -2.89
N GLN A 376 15.03 15.50 -3.18
CA GLN A 376 14.68 15.06 -4.53
C GLN A 376 13.20 15.33 -4.87
N LEU A 377 12.34 15.61 -3.88
CA LEU A 377 10.92 15.90 -4.08
C LEU A 377 10.69 17.39 -4.38
N LEU A 378 10.66 17.74 -5.66
CA LEU A 378 10.47 19.11 -6.12
C LEU A 378 8.98 19.44 -6.31
N GLU A 379 8.56 20.59 -5.80
CA GLU A 379 7.25 21.15 -6.12
C GLU A 379 7.21 21.65 -7.57
N MET A 380 6.00 21.65 -8.15
CA MET A 380 5.76 22.03 -9.55
C MET A 380 6.42 23.36 -9.98
N ASP A 381 6.34 24.42 -9.16
CA ASP A 381 6.92 25.72 -9.51
C ASP A 381 8.45 25.68 -9.59
N THR A 382 9.08 24.77 -8.83
CA THR A 382 10.54 24.54 -8.85
C THR A 382 10.93 23.59 -9.98
N ALA A 383 10.11 22.56 -10.24
CA ALA A 383 10.37 21.54 -11.26
C ALA A 383 10.11 22.05 -12.69
N ASN A 384 9.10 22.90 -12.89
CA ASN A 384 8.67 23.31 -14.23
C ASN A 384 9.78 23.94 -15.10
N PRO A 385 10.61 24.87 -14.57
CA PRO A 385 11.74 25.42 -15.33
C PRO A 385 12.79 24.39 -15.76
N MET A 386 12.82 23.21 -15.11
CA MET A 386 13.83 22.18 -15.39
C MET A 386 13.46 21.28 -16.57
N PHE A 387 12.17 21.17 -16.95
CA PHE A 387 11.74 20.22 -17.98
C PHE A 387 12.38 20.45 -19.36
N ALA A 388 12.69 21.70 -19.71
CA ALA A 388 13.35 22.03 -20.99
C ALA A 388 14.75 21.41 -21.12
N ASP A 389 15.47 21.23 -20.01
CA ASP A 389 16.82 20.66 -19.95
C ASP A 389 16.83 19.16 -19.58
N THR A 390 15.64 18.57 -19.38
CA THR A 390 15.46 17.18 -18.97
C THR A 390 15.58 16.22 -20.15
N ASP A 391 16.43 15.20 -20.00
CA ASP A 391 16.67 14.18 -21.02
C ASP A 391 15.52 13.17 -21.09
N LEU A 392 14.97 12.82 -19.93
CA LEU A 392 13.87 11.86 -19.79
C LEU A 392 12.90 12.28 -18.68
N ALA A 393 11.61 12.40 -19.02
CA ALA A 393 10.54 12.46 -18.04
C ALA A 393 9.82 11.09 -17.94
N VAL A 394 9.73 10.52 -16.74
CA VAL A 394 9.00 9.25 -16.51
C VAL A 394 7.70 9.55 -15.76
N ILE A 395 6.57 9.42 -16.43
CA ILE A 395 5.24 9.69 -15.89
C ILE A 395 4.65 8.38 -15.36
N ILE A 396 4.24 8.35 -14.10
CA ILE A 396 3.82 7.11 -13.43
C ILE A 396 2.41 7.29 -12.86
N GLY A 397 1.41 6.79 -13.59
CA GLY A 397 0.02 6.87 -13.16
C GLY A 397 -0.55 8.29 -13.09
N ALA A 398 -0.02 9.23 -13.89
CA ALA A 398 -0.47 10.62 -13.93
C ALA A 398 -1.07 10.95 -15.30
N ASN A 399 -2.22 11.63 -15.31
CA ASN A 399 -2.92 12.02 -16.54
C ASN A 399 -3.26 13.51 -16.54
N ASP A 400 -4.25 13.95 -15.75
CA ASP A 400 -4.71 15.35 -15.80
C ASP A 400 -3.61 16.36 -15.42
N VAL A 401 -2.77 16.04 -14.43
CA VAL A 401 -1.70 16.92 -13.91
C VAL A 401 -0.52 17.14 -14.87
N VAL A 402 -0.48 16.36 -15.95
CA VAL A 402 0.52 16.44 -17.03
C VAL A 402 -0.12 16.79 -18.38
N ASN A 403 -1.42 17.07 -18.41
CA ASN A 403 -2.18 17.22 -19.65
C ASN A 403 -2.00 18.62 -20.28
N PRO A 404 -1.33 18.75 -21.44
CA PRO A 404 -1.09 20.05 -22.07
C PRO A 404 -2.37 20.75 -22.57
N ALA A 405 -3.49 20.03 -22.68
CA ALA A 405 -4.78 20.63 -23.01
C ALA A 405 -5.21 21.68 -21.98
N ALA A 406 -4.70 21.63 -20.74
CA ALA A 406 -4.91 22.67 -19.75
C ALA A 406 -4.48 24.08 -20.23
N ASN A 407 -3.47 24.17 -21.10
CA ASN A 407 -2.98 25.47 -21.59
C ASN A 407 -3.71 25.97 -22.85
N THR A 408 -4.34 25.07 -23.61
CA THR A 408 -4.77 25.36 -25.00
C THR A 408 -6.24 25.07 -25.28
N ALA A 409 -6.87 24.14 -24.55
CA ALA A 409 -8.23 23.69 -24.83
C ALA A 409 -9.27 24.51 -24.04
N GLU A 410 -9.57 25.71 -24.53
CA GLU A 410 -10.59 26.59 -23.96
C GLU A 410 -11.95 25.88 -23.80
N GLY A 411 -12.60 26.09 -22.66
CA GLY A 411 -13.89 25.48 -22.34
C GLY A 411 -13.82 24.04 -21.80
N THR A 412 -12.62 23.45 -21.70
CA THR A 412 -12.43 22.19 -20.98
C THR A 412 -12.34 22.40 -19.46
N PRO A 413 -12.67 21.38 -18.65
CA PRO A 413 -12.62 21.45 -17.19
C PRO A 413 -11.24 21.70 -16.59
N ILE A 414 -10.18 21.48 -17.36
CA ILE A 414 -8.79 21.67 -16.97
C ILE A 414 -8.16 22.92 -17.57
N TYR A 415 -8.90 23.68 -18.39
CA TYR A 415 -8.36 24.89 -19.01
C TYR A 415 -7.92 25.92 -17.95
N GLY A 416 -6.67 26.39 -18.04
CA GLY A 416 -6.01 27.27 -17.08
C GLY A 416 -5.45 26.56 -15.84
N MET A 417 -5.59 25.24 -15.72
CA MET A 417 -4.95 24.46 -14.66
C MET A 417 -3.42 24.51 -14.85
N PRO A 418 -2.65 24.94 -13.83
CA PRO A 418 -1.21 24.72 -13.85
C PRO A 418 -0.97 23.23 -14.02
N VAL A 419 -0.09 22.84 -14.94
CA VAL A 419 0.30 21.46 -15.17
C VAL A 419 1.83 21.36 -15.13
N LEU A 420 2.33 20.14 -14.92
CA LEU A 420 3.76 19.89 -15.10
C LEU A 420 4.08 19.94 -16.59
N ASN A 421 5.08 20.74 -16.97
CA ASN A 421 5.49 20.95 -18.36
C ASN A 421 6.30 19.77 -18.93
N VAL A 422 5.87 18.53 -18.67
CA VAL A 422 6.52 17.29 -19.13
C VAL A 422 6.68 17.24 -20.65
N ALA A 423 5.82 17.95 -21.38
CA ALA A 423 5.89 18.06 -22.83
C ALA A 423 7.14 18.80 -23.31
N GLU A 424 7.86 19.51 -22.45
CA GLU A 424 9.11 20.20 -22.81
C GLU A 424 10.34 19.27 -22.72
N ALA A 425 10.23 18.10 -22.05
CA ALA A 425 11.31 17.13 -21.97
C ALA A 425 11.65 16.49 -23.32
N LYS A 426 12.91 16.11 -23.50
CA LYS A 426 13.43 15.52 -24.76
C LYS A 426 12.76 14.19 -25.08
N ASN A 427 12.66 13.30 -24.08
CA ASN A 427 11.92 12.04 -24.16
C ASN A 427 10.95 11.91 -23.00
N VAL A 428 9.82 11.23 -23.22
CA VAL A 428 8.83 10.98 -22.16
C VAL A 428 8.44 9.51 -22.19
N ILE A 429 8.49 8.83 -21.05
CA ILE A 429 7.94 7.48 -20.86
C ILE A 429 6.70 7.60 -19.99
N ILE A 430 5.61 6.94 -20.37
CA ILE A 430 4.33 7.01 -19.63
C ILE A 430 3.89 5.62 -19.20
N CYS A 431 3.88 5.40 -17.90
CA CYS A 431 3.41 4.19 -17.21
C CYS A 431 1.98 4.40 -16.69
N ASN A 432 1.00 4.38 -17.60
CA ASN A 432 -0.42 4.54 -17.27
C ASN A 432 -1.21 3.28 -17.67
N TYR A 433 -2.32 2.99 -16.99
CA TYR A 433 -3.09 1.78 -17.25
C TYR A 433 -3.66 1.71 -18.68
N ASP A 434 -4.22 2.81 -19.16
CA ASP A 434 -4.71 2.97 -20.52
C ASP A 434 -4.53 4.42 -20.99
N THR A 435 -4.94 4.70 -22.23
CA THR A 435 -4.93 6.04 -22.83
C THR A 435 -6.21 6.83 -22.57
N LYS A 436 -7.14 6.30 -21.75
CA LYS A 436 -8.41 6.97 -21.52
C LYS A 436 -8.20 8.26 -20.72
N PRO A 437 -9.13 9.21 -20.84
CA PRO A 437 -9.13 10.40 -20.01
C PRO A 437 -8.98 10.10 -18.51
N GLY A 438 -8.29 11.00 -17.81
CA GLY A 438 -8.16 10.96 -16.37
C GLY A 438 -9.46 11.34 -15.67
N TYR A 439 -9.34 11.88 -14.46
CA TYR A 439 -10.52 12.25 -13.68
C TYR A 439 -11.35 13.33 -14.38
N ALA A 440 -10.70 14.28 -15.06
CA ALA A 440 -11.35 15.40 -15.72
C ALA A 440 -12.18 15.01 -16.94
N GLY A 441 -12.01 13.79 -17.47
CA GLY A 441 -12.71 13.35 -18.68
C GLY A 441 -12.25 14.08 -19.95
N VAL A 442 -11.04 14.65 -19.93
CA VAL A 442 -10.42 15.32 -21.08
C VAL A 442 -9.32 14.43 -21.65
N ASP A 443 -9.33 14.22 -22.97
CA ASP A 443 -8.26 13.50 -23.65
C ASP A 443 -6.91 14.20 -23.44
N ASN A 444 -5.83 13.43 -23.41
CA ASN A 444 -4.49 13.97 -23.18
C ASN A 444 -3.68 14.02 -24.49
N PRO A 445 -3.49 15.21 -25.11
CA PRO A 445 -2.72 15.34 -26.34
C PRO A 445 -1.27 14.88 -26.22
N LEU A 446 -0.73 14.80 -24.99
CA LEU A 446 0.62 14.31 -24.74
C LEU A 446 0.82 12.91 -25.29
N TYR A 447 -0.19 12.04 -25.23
CA TYR A 447 -0.06 10.64 -25.68
C TYR A 447 0.21 10.49 -27.19
N ALA A 448 -0.11 11.53 -27.97
CA ALA A 448 0.12 11.54 -29.42
C ALA A 448 1.38 12.33 -29.82
N LYS A 449 2.13 12.89 -28.86
CA LYS A 449 3.34 13.67 -29.14
C LYS A 449 4.47 12.73 -29.58
N ALA A 450 5.22 13.13 -30.61
CA ALA A 450 6.46 12.45 -31.00
C ALA A 450 7.48 12.45 -29.85
N GLY A 451 8.19 11.32 -29.66
CA GLY A 451 9.15 11.13 -28.56
C GLY A 451 8.53 10.65 -27.24
N VAL A 452 7.23 10.32 -27.25
CA VAL A 452 6.53 9.69 -26.12
C VAL A 452 6.51 8.17 -26.30
N ILE A 453 6.96 7.44 -25.29
CA ILE A 453 6.91 5.99 -25.21
C ILE A 453 5.80 5.61 -24.23
N MET A 454 4.75 4.98 -24.74
CA MET A 454 3.63 4.51 -23.93
C MET A 454 3.91 3.10 -23.42
N MET A 455 3.90 2.92 -22.10
CA MET A 455 3.91 1.63 -21.43
C MET A 455 2.57 1.44 -20.73
N THR A 456 1.60 0.88 -21.46
CA THR A 456 0.25 0.69 -20.94
C THR A 456 0.17 -0.55 -20.04
N GLY A 457 -0.52 -0.43 -18.92
CA GLY A 457 -0.73 -1.52 -17.97
C GLY A 457 -0.59 -1.06 -16.52
N ASP A 458 -0.65 -2.00 -15.58
CA ASP A 458 -0.47 -1.68 -14.16
C ASP A 458 0.88 -0.95 -13.94
N ALA A 459 0.86 0.12 -13.14
CA ALA A 459 2.03 0.97 -12.94
C ALA A 459 3.17 0.22 -12.23
N ALA A 460 2.87 -0.75 -11.34
CA ALA A 460 3.91 -1.55 -10.70
C ALA A 460 4.56 -2.52 -11.68
N VAL A 461 3.82 -3.03 -12.68
CA VAL A 461 4.37 -3.89 -13.73
C VAL A 461 5.25 -3.08 -14.67
N THR A 462 4.72 -1.99 -15.20
CA THR A 462 5.42 -1.15 -16.19
C THR A 462 6.66 -0.48 -15.62
N VAL A 463 6.61 0.03 -14.40
CA VAL A 463 7.80 0.54 -13.68
C VAL A 463 8.79 -0.59 -13.39
N GLY A 464 8.32 -1.79 -13.03
CA GLY A 464 9.19 -2.97 -12.86
C GLY A 464 9.95 -3.33 -14.14
N SER A 465 9.29 -3.26 -15.29
CA SER A 465 9.95 -3.46 -16.59
C SER A 465 11.00 -2.39 -16.86
N LEU A 466 10.76 -1.13 -16.48
CA LEU A 466 11.76 -0.05 -16.59
C LEU A 466 12.97 -0.30 -15.69
N VAL A 467 12.75 -0.77 -14.45
CA VAL A 467 13.85 -1.17 -13.54
C VAL A 467 14.69 -2.26 -14.20
N ALA A 468 14.05 -3.30 -14.72
CA ALA A 468 14.74 -4.40 -15.38
C ALA A 468 15.51 -3.93 -16.63
N MET A 469 14.96 -3.00 -17.42
CA MET A 469 15.65 -2.43 -18.60
C MET A 469 16.84 -1.55 -18.21
N ALA A 470 16.68 -0.71 -17.17
CA ALA A 470 17.76 0.11 -16.64
C ALA A 470 18.92 -0.73 -16.07
N GLN A 471 18.61 -1.94 -15.57
CA GLN A 471 19.59 -2.92 -15.09
C GLN A 471 20.17 -3.79 -16.22
N LYS A 472 19.37 -4.18 -17.24
CA LYS A 472 19.73 -5.04 -18.39
C LYS A 472 20.47 -4.33 -19.53
N GLY A 473 21.00 -3.13 -19.32
CA GLY A 473 22.00 -2.52 -20.21
C GLY A 473 23.27 -3.37 -20.45
N THR A 474 23.32 -4.59 -19.89
CA THR A 474 24.35 -5.62 -20.03
C THR A 474 23.76 -6.98 -20.51
N ALA A 475 23.75 -7.22 -21.84
CA ALA A 475 23.76 -8.52 -22.58
C ALA A 475 22.45 -9.29 -23.03
N GLY A 476 22.19 -9.31 -24.37
CA GLY A 476 22.08 -10.44 -25.35
C GLY A 476 21.11 -11.66 -25.28
N SER A 477 20.42 -11.99 -26.39
CA SER A 477 19.25 -12.91 -26.59
C SER A 477 19.40 -14.11 -27.58
N GLY A 478 18.47 -15.11 -27.54
CA GLY A 478 17.96 -15.96 -28.66
C GLY A 478 17.72 -17.47 -28.32
N GLN A 479 16.99 -18.36 -29.04
CA GLN A 479 15.76 -18.41 -29.87
C GLN A 479 15.44 -19.92 -30.23
N ASP A 480 14.16 -20.34 -30.26
CA ASP A 480 13.37 -21.43 -30.94
C ASP A 480 13.84 -22.90 -31.23
N ASP A 481 12.96 -23.92 -31.02
CA ASP A 481 12.15 -24.67 -32.05
C ASP A 481 11.61 -26.09 -31.60
N THR A 482 10.67 -26.65 -32.38
CA THR A 482 9.47 -27.53 -32.19
C THR A 482 9.56 -29.09 -32.26
N GLY A 483 8.52 -29.85 -31.83
CA GLY A 483 8.16 -31.21 -32.35
C GLY A 483 7.30 -32.21 -31.51
N SER A 484 6.16 -32.68 -32.06
CA SER A 484 5.01 -33.46 -31.48
C SER A 484 5.05 -35.02 -31.43
N GLY A 485 4.21 -35.70 -30.59
CA GLY A 485 3.82 -37.14 -30.73
C GLY A 485 2.95 -37.74 -29.57
N LYS A 486 2.03 -38.69 -29.85
CA LYS A 486 0.80 -39.11 -29.10
C LYS A 486 0.87 -40.41 -28.22
N ASP A 487 -0.16 -40.60 -27.35
CA ASP A 487 -0.93 -41.83 -26.96
C ASP A 487 -0.89 -42.42 -25.51
N ALA A 488 -2.03 -42.21 -24.77
CA ALA A 488 -2.92 -43.12 -23.98
C ALA A 488 -2.60 -43.88 -22.64
N VAL A 489 -3.28 -43.44 -21.55
CA VAL A 489 -4.15 -44.13 -20.51
C VAL A 489 -3.59 -45.08 -19.40
N GLY A 490 -3.97 -44.82 -18.12
CA GLY A 490 -4.34 -45.88 -17.14
C GLY A 490 -4.03 -45.65 -15.63
N SER A 491 -5.08 -45.49 -14.82
CA SER A 491 -5.16 -45.09 -13.39
C SER A 491 -4.53 -45.99 -12.29
N GLY A 492 -3.42 -46.68 -12.54
CA GLY A 492 -2.39 -46.95 -11.52
C GLY A 492 -1.38 -45.79 -11.42
N SER A 493 -1.81 -44.65 -11.96
CA SER A 493 -0.97 -43.71 -12.69
C SER A 493 -0.62 -42.49 -11.88
N LEU A 494 -1.38 -42.04 -10.88
CA LEU A 494 -1.15 -40.69 -10.32
C LEU A 494 0.27 -40.51 -9.79
N GLY A 495 0.74 -41.41 -8.93
CA GLY A 495 2.13 -41.39 -8.44
C GLY A 495 3.17 -41.66 -9.54
N THR A 496 2.84 -42.51 -10.51
CA THR A 496 3.74 -42.83 -11.64
C THR A 496 3.86 -41.66 -12.61
N THR A 497 2.77 -41.00 -12.96
CA THR A 497 2.64 -39.79 -13.78
C THR A 497 3.32 -38.61 -13.10
N LEU A 498 3.16 -38.44 -11.78
CA LEU A 498 3.88 -37.41 -11.04
C LEU A 498 5.40 -37.67 -11.04
N ARG A 499 5.84 -38.92 -10.87
CA ARG A 499 7.27 -39.29 -10.87
C ARG A 499 7.91 -39.35 -12.25
N SER A 500 7.14 -39.60 -13.31
CA SER A 500 7.64 -39.71 -14.68
C SER A 500 7.55 -38.41 -15.47
N ALA A 501 6.78 -37.41 -15.02
CA ALA A 501 6.65 -36.13 -15.70
C ALA A 501 7.98 -35.36 -15.70
N LYS A 502 8.39 -34.86 -16.87
CA LYS A 502 9.60 -34.05 -17.03
C LYS A 502 9.29 -32.59 -17.30
N ASN A 503 8.20 -32.28 -17.99
CA ASN A 503 7.71 -30.91 -18.17
C ASN A 503 6.37 -30.74 -17.46
N VAL A 504 6.34 -29.95 -16.39
CA VAL A 504 5.14 -29.73 -15.58
C VAL A 504 4.73 -28.27 -15.62
N VAL A 505 3.44 -28.02 -15.87
CA VAL A 505 2.85 -26.68 -15.84
C VAL A 505 1.82 -26.60 -14.72
N ILE A 506 2.05 -25.76 -13.72
CA ILE A 506 1.10 -25.53 -12.62
C ILE A 506 0.24 -24.32 -12.93
N VAL A 507 -1.08 -24.45 -12.84
CA VAL A 507 -2.04 -23.40 -13.12
C VAL A 507 -2.71 -22.94 -11.82
N PRO A 508 -2.24 -21.86 -11.19
CA PRO A 508 -2.88 -21.30 -9.99
C PRO A 508 -4.21 -20.61 -10.35
N GLY A 509 -5.20 -20.74 -9.47
CA GLY A 509 -6.50 -20.10 -9.60
C GLY A 509 -7.05 -19.59 -8.27
N TYR A 510 -8.22 -18.97 -8.32
CA TYR A 510 -8.81 -18.34 -7.13
C TYR A 510 -9.10 -19.32 -5.98
N GLY A 511 -9.39 -20.59 -6.27
CA GLY A 511 -9.53 -21.63 -5.25
C GLY A 511 -8.24 -21.89 -4.46
N MET A 512 -7.06 -21.73 -5.07
CA MET A 512 -5.77 -21.77 -4.36
C MET A 512 -5.67 -20.64 -3.33
N ALA A 513 -6.11 -19.43 -3.71
CA ALA A 513 -6.11 -18.26 -2.83
C ALA A 513 -7.10 -18.42 -1.67
N LEU A 514 -8.28 -18.98 -1.92
CA LEU A 514 -9.27 -19.26 -0.86
C LEU A 514 -8.74 -20.28 0.15
N ALA A 515 -8.05 -21.31 -0.33
CA ALA A 515 -7.47 -22.37 0.50
C ALA A 515 -6.12 -22.00 1.13
N GLN A 516 -5.56 -20.82 0.83
CA GLN A 516 -4.19 -20.43 1.23
C GLN A 516 -3.14 -21.50 0.86
N ALA A 517 -3.29 -22.07 -0.34
CA ALA A 517 -2.52 -23.24 -0.77
C ALA A 517 -1.16 -22.88 -1.43
N GLN A 518 -0.80 -21.60 -1.53
CA GLN A 518 0.38 -21.13 -2.28
C GLN A 518 1.69 -21.79 -1.84
N HIS A 519 1.92 -21.95 -0.53
CA HIS A 519 3.12 -22.63 0.00
C HIS A 519 3.12 -24.13 -0.31
N LYS A 520 1.96 -24.79 -0.28
CA LYS A 520 1.84 -26.21 -0.65
C LYS A 520 2.05 -26.41 -2.14
N VAL A 521 1.62 -25.46 -2.95
CA VAL A 521 1.86 -25.45 -4.40
C VAL A 521 3.36 -25.28 -4.71
N LYS A 522 4.08 -24.44 -3.94
CA LYS A 522 5.54 -24.38 -3.98
C LYS A 522 6.17 -25.71 -3.58
N GLN A 523 5.74 -26.31 -2.47
CA GLN A 523 6.25 -27.62 -2.02
C GLN A 523 6.05 -28.73 -3.07
N LEU A 524 4.89 -28.73 -3.75
CA LEU A 524 4.64 -29.65 -4.86
C LEU A 524 5.61 -29.43 -6.02
N ALA A 525 5.84 -28.18 -6.41
CA ALA A 525 6.80 -27.87 -7.45
C ALA A 525 8.21 -28.29 -7.07
N ASP A 526 8.65 -28.01 -5.84
CA ASP A 526 9.98 -28.39 -5.36
C ASP A 526 10.14 -29.91 -5.32
N ALA A 527 9.10 -30.65 -4.92
CA ALA A 527 9.10 -32.12 -4.94
C ALA A 527 9.17 -32.69 -6.37
N LEU A 528 8.51 -32.06 -7.34
CA LEU A 528 8.59 -32.43 -8.75
C LEU A 528 9.98 -32.12 -9.33
N GLU A 529 10.54 -30.96 -9.00
CA GLU A 529 11.89 -30.55 -9.42
C GLU A 529 12.98 -31.44 -8.81
N ALA A 530 12.81 -31.85 -7.55
CA ALA A 530 13.68 -32.83 -6.90
C ALA A 530 13.65 -34.21 -7.60
N ASN A 531 12.53 -34.55 -8.26
CA ASN A 531 12.41 -35.74 -9.12
C ASN A 531 12.90 -35.49 -10.57
N GLY A 532 13.54 -34.34 -10.81
CA GLY A 532 14.13 -33.97 -12.10
C GLY A 532 13.12 -33.54 -13.15
N ALA A 533 11.98 -32.97 -12.74
CA ALA A 533 11.06 -32.27 -13.62
C ALA A 533 11.41 -30.78 -13.74
N LYS A 534 11.13 -30.16 -14.88
CA LYS A 534 11.09 -28.72 -15.07
C LYS A 534 9.67 -28.25 -14.77
N VAL A 535 9.52 -27.40 -13.76
CA VAL A 535 8.21 -26.86 -13.35
C VAL A 535 8.12 -25.38 -13.72
N VAL A 536 7.02 -25.00 -14.35
CA VAL A 536 6.66 -23.61 -14.63
C VAL A 536 5.22 -23.36 -14.18
N TYR A 537 4.89 -22.11 -13.88
CA TYR A 537 3.57 -21.68 -13.44
C TYR A 537 2.91 -20.88 -14.55
N ALA A 538 1.76 -21.34 -15.03
CA ALA A 538 0.97 -20.65 -16.03
C ALA A 538 0.00 -19.69 -15.35
N VAL A 539 0.33 -18.40 -15.32
CA VAL A 539 -0.52 -17.41 -14.66
C VAL A 539 -1.44 -16.75 -15.69
N HIS A 540 -2.75 -16.89 -15.46
CA HIS A 540 -3.74 -16.18 -16.27
C HIS A 540 -3.97 -14.76 -15.72
N PRO A 541 -4.03 -13.72 -16.56
CA PRO A 541 -4.11 -12.32 -16.11
C PRO A 541 -5.38 -11.99 -15.32
N VAL A 542 -6.45 -12.78 -15.46
CA VAL A 542 -7.69 -12.65 -14.66
C VAL A 542 -7.91 -13.81 -13.68
N ALA A 543 -6.87 -14.61 -13.37
CA ALA A 543 -6.95 -15.57 -12.28
C ALA A 543 -6.98 -14.85 -10.92
N GLY A 544 -8.11 -14.93 -10.22
CA GLY A 544 -8.29 -14.30 -8.91
C GLY A 544 -9.34 -13.18 -8.89
N ARG A 545 -9.28 -12.30 -7.89
CA ARG A 545 -10.18 -11.13 -7.78
C ARG A 545 -9.58 -9.83 -8.31
N MET A 546 -8.30 -9.84 -8.67
CA MET A 546 -7.58 -8.71 -9.25
C MET A 546 -6.48 -9.23 -10.20
N PRO A 547 -6.11 -8.51 -11.26
CA PRO A 547 -4.98 -8.89 -12.10
C PRO A 547 -3.68 -9.00 -11.29
N GLY A 548 -2.84 -9.99 -11.63
CA GLY A 548 -1.59 -10.26 -10.93
C GLY A 548 -1.74 -10.94 -9.55
N HIS A 549 -2.98 -11.26 -9.13
CA HIS A 549 -3.24 -11.85 -7.81
C HIS A 549 -2.48 -13.16 -7.59
N MET A 550 -2.40 -14.03 -8.61
CA MET A 550 -1.64 -15.28 -8.49
C MET A 550 -0.12 -15.03 -8.45
N ASN A 551 0.40 -14.03 -9.17
CA ASN A 551 1.82 -13.67 -9.12
C ASN A 551 2.21 -13.23 -7.70
N VAL A 552 1.36 -12.47 -7.02
CA VAL A 552 1.60 -12.03 -5.64
C VAL A 552 1.61 -13.23 -4.69
N LEU A 553 0.62 -14.12 -4.76
CA LEU A 553 0.55 -15.28 -3.87
C LEU A 553 1.69 -16.29 -4.11
N LEU A 554 2.07 -16.51 -5.37
CA LEU A 554 3.20 -17.39 -5.67
C LEU A 554 4.53 -16.74 -5.29
N ALA A 555 4.68 -15.41 -5.43
CA ALA A 555 5.84 -14.69 -4.92
C ALA A 555 5.93 -14.72 -3.38
N GLU A 556 4.79 -14.63 -2.67
CA GLU A 556 4.70 -14.83 -1.22
C GLU A 556 5.17 -16.25 -0.82
N ALA A 557 4.88 -17.24 -1.66
CA ALA A 557 5.35 -18.61 -1.50
C ALA A 557 6.78 -18.88 -2.02
N ASP A 558 7.56 -17.84 -2.32
CA ASP A 558 8.94 -17.93 -2.82
C ASP A 558 9.09 -18.72 -4.13
N VAL A 559 8.09 -18.60 -5.00
CA VAL A 559 8.21 -19.05 -6.39
C VAL A 559 9.02 -18.02 -7.18
N ASP A 560 10.06 -18.49 -7.85
CA ASP A 560 10.89 -17.66 -8.72
C ASP A 560 10.05 -17.04 -9.85
N TYR A 561 10.19 -15.72 -10.03
CA TYR A 561 9.49 -14.97 -11.07
C TYR A 561 9.79 -15.49 -12.48
N GLU A 562 10.98 -16.05 -12.71
CA GLU A 562 11.31 -16.64 -14.03
C GLU A 562 10.46 -17.88 -14.35
N LYS A 563 9.92 -18.53 -13.32
CA LYS A 563 9.00 -19.66 -13.47
C LYS A 563 7.56 -19.22 -13.63
N LEU A 564 7.21 -17.96 -13.36
CA LEU A 564 5.87 -17.40 -13.56
C LEU A 564 5.71 -16.93 -15.00
N LEU A 565 5.10 -17.75 -15.83
CA LEU A 565 4.91 -17.48 -17.24
C LEU A 565 3.51 -16.93 -17.50
N GLU A 566 3.46 -15.80 -18.19
CA GLU A 566 2.21 -15.20 -18.68
C GLU A 566 1.58 -16.09 -19.76
N MET A 567 0.26 -15.92 -19.94
CA MET A 567 -0.57 -16.76 -20.79
C MET A 567 -0.04 -16.91 -22.22
N GLU A 568 0.42 -15.83 -22.86
CA GLU A 568 0.93 -15.84 -24.24
C GLU A 568 2.21 -16.69 -24.38
N THR A 569 3.06 -16.68 -23.35
CA THR A 569 4.31 -17.44 -23.31
C THR A 569 4.08 -18.91 -22.99
N VAL A 570 3.17 -19.19 -22.05
CA VAL A 570 2.96 -20.56 -21.54
C VAL A 570 1.96 -21.36 -22.38
N ASN A 571 1.05 -20.71 -23.10
CA ASN A 571 0.03 -21.43 -23.88
C ASN A 571 0.60 -22.38 -24.95
N PRO A 572 1.65 -22.01 -25.71
CA PRO A 572 2.33 -22.93 -26.61
C PRO A 572 2.95 -24.14 -25.89
N MET A 573 3.36 -23.98 -24.62
CA MET A 573 4.06 -25.01 -23.85
C MET A 573 3.15 -26.13 -23.35
N PHE A 574 1.83 -25.90 -23.25
CA PHE A 574 0.91 -26.96 -22.79
C PHE A 574 0.93 -28.19 -23.70
N ALA A 575 1.15 -28.05 -25.01
CA ALA A 575 1.21 -29.18 -25.94
C ALA A 575 2.39 -30.14 -25.64
N ASP A 576 3.49 -29.60 -25.11
CA ASP A 576 4.70 -30.35 -24.78
C ASP A 576 4.79 -30.71 -23.28
N ALA A 577 3.82 -30.26 -22.48
CA ALA A 577 3.75 -30.55 -21.05
C ALA A 577 3.32 -32.00 -20.81
N ASP A 578 4.13 -32.74 -20.05
CA ASP A 578 3.81 -34.11 -19.63
C ASP A 578 2.68 -34.13 -18.60
N LEU A 579 2.59 -33.05 -17.81
CA LEU A 579 1.59 -32.88 -16.77
C LEU A 579 1.21 -31.40 -16.60
N ALA A 580 -0.08 -31.11 -16.56
CA ALA A 580 -0.62 -29.84 -16.08
C ALA A 580 -1.35 -30.04 -14.75
N VAL A 581 -1.04 -29.23 -13.73
CA VAL A 581 -1.70 -29.27 -12.42
C VAL A 581 -2.48 -27.99 -12.20
N VAL A 582 -3.81 -28.05 -12.28
CA VAL A 582 -4.70 -26.92 -12.05
C VAL A 582 -5.08 -26.85 -10.58
N VAL A 583 -4.81 -25.73 -9.93
CA VAL A 583 -5.08 -25.55 -8.49
C VAL A 583 -6.09 -24.43 -8.30
N GLY A 584 -7.35 -24.78 -8.10
CA GLY A 584 -8.41 -23.80 -7.84
C GLY A 584 -8.79 -22.91 -9.02
N ALA A 585 -8.52 -23.33 -10.26
CA ALA A 585 -8.86 -22.58 -11.48
C ALA A 585 -10.01 -23.25 -12.23
N ASN A 586 -11.01 -22.46 -12.66
CA ASN A 586 -12.17 -22.95 -13.42
C ASN A 586 -12.34 -22.15 -14.73
N ASP A 587 -12.82 -20.90 -14.65
CA ASP A 587 -13.16 -20.12 -15.86
C ASP A 587 -11.94 -19.86 -16.76
N VAL A 588 -10.77 -19.62 -16.16
CA VAL A 588 -9.51 -19.31 -16.88
C VAL A 588 -8.90 -20.51 -17.60
N VAL A 589 -9.39 -21.72 -17.35
CA VAL A 589 -8.98 -22.96 -18.03
C VAL A 589 -10.15 -23.59 -18.82
N ASN A 590 -11.30 -22.90 -18.93
CA ASN A 590 -12.53 -23.47 -19.45
C ASN A 590 -12.56 -23.44 -21.00
N PRO A 591 -12.50 -24.60 -21.69
CA PRO A 591 -12.50 -24.64 -23.16
C PRO A 591 -13.79 -24.14 -23.79
N ALA A 592 -14.90 -24.03 -23.03
CA ALA A 592 -16.16 -23.47 -23.51
C ALA A 592 -16.01 -22.01 -23.96
N ALA A 593 -15.00 -21.28 -23.47
CA ALA A 593 -14.66 -19.95 -23.95
C ALA A 593 -14.42 -19.89 -25.47
N ASN A 594 -13.97 -21.00 -26.08
CA ASN A 594 -13.67 -21.07 -27.51
C ASN A 594 -14.87 -21.53 -28.37
N THR A 595 -15.85 -22.20 -27.78
CA THR A 595 -16.88 -22.95 -28.54
C THR A 595 -18.32 -22.63 -28.17
N ALA A 596 -18.58 -22.20 -26.93
CA ALA A 596 -19.92 -21.94 -26.41
C ALA A 596 -20.33 -20.48 -26.66
N VAL A 597 -20.85 -20.21 -27.86
CA VAL A 597 -21.45 -18.93 -28.25
C VAL A 597 -22.55 -18.54 -27.24
N ASP A 598 -22.71 -17.24 -26.97
CA ASP A 598 -23.68 -16.66 -26.02
C ASP A 598 -23.40 -16.91 -24.53
N THR A 599 -22.19 -17.34 -24.18
CA THR A 599 -21.74 -17.43 -22.77
C THR A 599 -20.86 -16.22 -22.37
N PRO A 600 -20.83 -15.82 -21.09
CA PRO A 600 -20.01 -14.68 -20.62
C PRO A 600 -18.50 -14.82 -20.87
N ILE A 601 -18.01 -16.05 -21.12
CA ILE A 601 -16.60 -16.35 -21.39
C ILE A 601 -16.32 -16.57 -22.88
N TYR A 602 -17.33 -16.49 -23.76
CA TYR A 602 -17.10 -16.70 -25.20
C TYR A 602 -16.16 -15.63 -25.77
N GLY A 603 -15.05 -16.07 -26.36
CA GLY A 603 -13.99 -15.20 -26.85
C GLY A 603 -13.01 -14.71 -25.77
N MET A 604 -13.17 -15.13 -24.51
CA MET A 604 -12.19 -14.89 -23.46
C MET A 604 -10.96 -15.77 -23.74
N PRO A 605 -9.74 -15.20 -23.75
CA PRO A 605 -8.53 -16.01 -23.74
C PRO A 605 -8.52 -16.95 -22.52
N VAL A 606 -8.12 -18.19 -22.72
CA VAL A 606 -8.00 -19.19 -21.65
C VAL A 606 -6.66 -19.90 -21.75
N LEU A 607 -6.22 -20.48 -20.63
CA LEU A 607 -5.05 -21.35 -20.63
C LEU A 607 -5.41 -22.68 -21.31
N ASN A 608 -4.60 -23.08 -22.28
CA ASN A 608 -4.81 -24.27 -23.11
C ASN A 608 -4.46 -25.58 -22.37
N VAL A 609 -4.88 -25.70 -21.11
CA VAL A 609 -4.59 -26.85 -20.23
C VAL A 609 -5.00 -28.18 -20.87
N ALA A 610 -6.09 -28.18 -21.65
CA ALA A 610 -6.58 -29.33 -22.39
C ALA A 610 -5.57 -29.94 -23.38
N ALA A 611 -4.51 -29.20 -23.75
CA ALA A 611 -3.45 -29.67 -24.65
C ALA A 611 -2.36 -30.49 -23.95
N ALA A 612 -2.28 -30.48 -22.61
CA ALA A 612 -1.28 -31.24 -21.86
C ALA A 612 -1.55 -32.76 -21.89
N LYS A 613 -0.49 -33.57 -21.84
CA LYS A 613 -0.59 -35.04 -21.94
C LYS A 613 -1.41 -35.65 -20.80
N ASN A 614 -1.24 -35.12 -19.58
CA ASN A 614 -2.03 -35.47 -18.42
C ASN A 614 -2.44 -34.17 -17.70
N VAL A 615 -3.63 -34.14 -17.13
CA VAL A 615 -4.11 -32.99 -16.35
C VAL A 615 -4.59 -33.47 -14.99
N ILE A 616 -4.17 -32.82 -13.92
CA ILE A 616 -4.71 -33.01 -12.57
C ILE A 616 -5.39 -31.71 -12.16
N ILE A 617 -6.63 -31.79 -11.67
CA ILE A 617 -7.40 -30.61 -11.25
C ILE A 617 -7.76 -30.74 -9.77
N CYS A 618 -7.24 -29.82 -8.97
CA CYS A 618 -7.51 -29.67 -7.54
C CYS A 618 -8.55 -28.55 -7.34
N ASN A 619 -9.83 -28.88 -7.49
CA ASN A 619 -10.95 -27.94 -7.35
C ASN A 619 -11.95 -28.43 -6.30
N TYR A 620 -12.65 -27.52 -5.65
CA TYR A 620 -13.56 -27.87 -4.55
C TYR A 620 -14.73 -28.76 -4.98
N ASP A 621 -15.37 -28.44 -6.10
CA ASP A 621 -16.41 -29.24 -6.73
C ASP A 621 -16.35 -29.08 -8.27
N THR A 622 -17.25 -29.76 -8.97
CA THR A 622 -17.36 -29.68 -10.43
C THR A 622 -18.33 -28.58 -10.89
N LYS A 623 -18.82 -27.72 -10.00
CA LYS A 623 -19.81 -26.71 -10.37
C LYS A 623 -19.17 -25.61 -11.24
N PRO A 624 -19.99 -24.87 -12.01
CA PRO A 624 -19.53 -23.72 -12.76
C PRO A 624 -18.78 -22.70 -11.90
N GLY A 625 -17.79 -22.05 -12.52
CA GLY A 625 -17.03 -20.97 -11.90
C GLY A 625 -17.84 -19.68 -11.76
N TYR A 626 -17.15 -18.56 -11.62
CA TYR A 626 -17.76 -17.24 -11.47
C TYR A 626 -18.63 -16.88 -12.68
N ALA A 627 -18.26 -17.35 -13.87
CA ALA A 627 -19.02 -17.12 -15.10
C ALA A 627 -20.33 -17.92 -15.21
N GLY A 628 -20.58 -18.90 -14.34
CA GLY A 628 -21.77 -19.74 -14.39
C GLY A 628 -21.82 -20.69 -15.60
N VAL A 629 -20.68 -20.96 -16.23
CA VAL A 629 -20.55 -21.87 -17.38
C VAL A 629 -19.92 -23.18 -16.94
N GLU A 630 -20.54 -24.31 -17.31
CA GLU A 630 -19.97 -25.65 -17.10
C GLU A 630 -18.61 -25.78 -17.78
N ASN A 631 -17.70 -26.57 -17.20
CA ASN A 631 -16.34 -26.71 -17.73
C ASN A 631 -16.13 -28.07 -18.41
N PRO A 632 -16.11 -28.13 -19.77
CA PRO A 632 -15.92 -29.38 -20.50
C PRO A 632 -14.59 -30.08 -20.22
N LEU A 633 -13.59 -29.36 -19.67
CA LEU A 633 -12.31 -29.95 -19.28
C LEU A 633 -12.49 -31.06 -18.24
N TYR A 634 -13.47 -30.96 -17.34
CA TYR A 634 -13.65 -31.92 -16.23
C TYR A 634 -14.05 -33.32 -16.69
N THR A 635 -14.59 -33.46 -17.90
CA THR A 635 -15.03 -34.73 -18.47
C THR A 635 -14.11 -35.22 -19.60
N GLN A 636 -13.02 -34.49 -19.88
CA GLN A 636 -12.05 -34.84 -20.92
C GLN A 636 -11.19 -36.05 -20.49
N ALA A 637 -10.89 -36.93 -21.44
CA ALA A 637 -9.99 -38.07 -21.21
C ALA A 637 -8.57 -37.58 -20.90
N GLY A 638 -7.92 -38.16 -19.89
CA GLY A 638 -6.59 -37.74 -19.41
C GLY A 638 -6.61 -36.71 -18.27
N VAL A 639 -7.81 -36.29 -17.84
CA VAL A 639 -8.01 -35.41 -16.68
C VAL A 639 -8.33 -36.23 -15.43
N THR A 640 -7.60 -35.97 -14.35
CA THR A 640 -7.85 -36.55 -13.03
C THR A 640 -8.35 -35.45 -12.09
N MET A 641 -9.54 -35.65 -11.52
CA MET A 641 -10.14 -34.69 -10.59
C MET A 641 -9.82 -35.07 -9.14
N LEU A 642 -9.28 -34.13 -8.37
CA LEU A 642 -9.17 -34.19 -6.92
C LEU A 642 -10.13 -33.13 -6.36
N LEU A 643 -11.26 -33.61 -5.85
CA LEU A 643 -12.32 -32.76 -5.31
C LEU A 643 -12.12 -32.50 -3.82
N GLY A 644 -12.35 -31.26 -3.39
CA GLY A 644 -12.21 -30.82 -2.01
C GLY A 644 -11.34 -29.58 -1.86
N ASP A 645 -10.92 -29.27 -0.63
CA ASP A 645 -10.04 -28.12 -0.41
C ASP A 645 -8.75 -28.25 -1.24
N ALA A 646 -8.34 -27.15 -1.88
CA ALA A 646 -7.19 -27.17 -2.78
C ALA A 646 -5.88 -27.42 -2.03
N ALA A 647 -5.77 -26.99 -0.77
CA ALA A 647 -4.59 -27.22 0.05
C ALA A 647 -4.44 -28.71 0.38
N ASP A 648 -5.54 -29.38 0.73
CA ASP A 648 -5.56 -30.83 1.02
C ASP A 648 -5.28 -31.66 -0.23
N SER A 649 -5.89 -31.27 -1.35
CA SER A 649 -5.67 -31.92 -2.64
C SER A 649 -4.21 -31.84 -3.08
N VAL A 650 -3.58 -30.66 -2.96
CA VAL A 650 -2.15 -30.47 -3.26
C VAL A 650 -1.27 -31.24 -2.28
N ALA A 651 -1.60 -31.27 -0.99
CA ALA A 651 -0.88 -32.07 0.00
C ALA A 651 -0.89 -33.58 -0.34
N SER A 652 -2.03 -34.09 -0.83
CA SER A 652 -2.14 -35.49 -1.26
C SER A 652 -1.24 -35.82 -2.46
N LEU A 653 -1.02 -34.85 -3.36
CA LEU A 653 -0.09 -34.99 -4.49
C LEU A 653 1.36 -35.04 -4.02
N VAL A 654 1.73 -34.17 -3.07
CA VAL A 654 3.07 -34.18 -2.45
C VAL A 654 3.33 -35.53 -1.77
N ALA A 655 2.36 -36.04 -1.01
CA ALA A 655 2.45 -37.36 -0.37
C ALA A 655 2.56 -38.51 -1.39
N ALA A 656 1.82 -38.44 -2.49
CA ALA A 656 1.89 -39.44 -3.57
C ALA A 656 3.25 -39.43 -4.30
N LEU A 657 3.89 -38.26 -4.40
CA LEU A 657 5.25 -38.08 -4.92
C LEU A 657 6.32 -38.68 -4.00
N ALA A 658 6.20 -38.43 -2.70
CA ALA A 658 7.13 -38.92 -1.67
C ALA A 658 7.09 -40.45 -1.48
N GLY A 659 6.08 -41.13 -2.02
CA GLY A 659 5.99 -42.59 -1.99
C GLY A 659 5.74 -43.10 -0.57
N ALA A 660 4.54 -42.87 -0.04
CA ALA A 660 4.12 -43.54 1.19
C ALA A 660 3.95 -45.06 0.97
N GLY A 661 5.06 -45.78 1.18
CA GLY A 661 5.12 -47.15 1.63
C GLY A 661 6.27 -47.22 2.65
N ASP A 662 5.91 -47.05 3.91
CA ASP A 662 6.62 -47.35 5.17
C ASP A 662 8.14 -47.68 5.20
N THR A 663 8.80 -47.09 6.20
CA THR A 663 10.15 -47.36 6.78
C THR A 663 11.42 -46.99 6.01
N GLY A 664 12.34 -46.33 6.74
CA GLY A 664 13.76 -46.30 6.38
C GLY A 664 14.55 -45.13 6.97
N GLU A 665 14.67 -45.05 8.30
CA GLU A 665 15.77 -44.32 8.93
C GLU A 665 17.10 -44.77 8.31
N SER A 666 17.85 -43.84 7.75
CA SER A 666 19.31 -43.97 7.63
C SER A 666 19.93 -43.00 8.63
N ALA A 667 19.83 -43.37 9.91
CA ALA A 667 20.63 -42.78 10.96
C ALA A 667 22.10 -43.14 10.72
N HIS A 668 22.88 -42.15 10.29
CA HIS A 668 24.27 -42.07 10.75
C HIS A 668 24.22 -41.83 12.25
N ALA A 669 24.80 -42.74 13.02
CA ALA A 669 24.88 -42.64 14.47
C ALA A 669 25.61 -41.36 14.90
N ALA A 670 24.90 -40.46 15.55
CA ALA A 670 25.43 -39.41 16.42
C ALA A 670 24.38 -39.06 17.48
N GLU A 671 24.86 -38.68 18.66
CA GLU A 671 24.20 -38.63 19.96
C GLU A 671 22.88 -37.83 20.01
N ASN A 672 22.02 -38.17 20.99
CA ASN A 672 20.73 -37.54 21.28
C ASN A 672 20.80 -35.99 21.27
N PRO A 673 20.38 -35.30 20.18
CA PRO A 673 20.71 -33.88 19.95
C PRO A 673 20.10 -32.94 20.99
N ASP A 674 18.93 -33.28 21.51
CA ASP A 674 18.17 -32.42 22.43
C ASP A 674 18.84 -32.29 23.80
N ALA A 675 19.53 -33.33 24.29
CA ALA A 675 20.22 -33.29 25.59
C ALA A 675 21.52 -32.44 25.52
N ALA A 676 22.24 -32.54 24.39
CA ALA A 676 23.43 -31.73 24.15
C ALA A 676 23.07 -30.24 24.00
N VAL A 677 22.02 -29.93 23.23
CA VAL A 677 21.52 -28.56 23.05
C VAL A 677 21.07 -27.93 24.37
N ALA A 678 20.31 -28.65 25.21
CA ALA A 678 19.89 -28.15 26.51
C ALA A 678 21.09 -27.81 27.42
N SER A 679 22.13 -28.65 27.43
CA SER A 679 23.33 -28.40 28.24
C SER A 679 24.08 -27.12 27.82
N VAL A 680 24.14 -26.85 26.51
CA VAL A 680 24.78 -25.64 25.96
C VAL A 680 23.93 -24.39 26.28
N LEU A 681 22.60 -24.47 26.14
CA LEU A 681 21.68 -23.36 26.45
C LEU A 681 21.74 -22.95 27.93
N HIS A 682 21.79 -23.91 28.87
CA HIS A 682 21.87 -23.60 30.30
C HIS A 682 23.25 -23.11 30.77
N ALA A 683 24.33 -23.52 30.09
CA ALA A 683 25.70 -23.14 30.45
C ALA A 683 26.13 -21.78 29.88
N ALA A 684 25.49 -21.32 28.80
CA ALA A 684 25.87 -20.10 28.11
C ALA A 684 25.64 -18.83 28.97
N LYS A 685 26.63 -17.94 29.02
CA LYS A 685 26.52 -16.64 29.71
C LYS A 685 26.59 -15.46 28.76
N LYS A 686 27.23 -15.60 27.60
CA LYS A 686 27.21 -14.61 26.52
C LYS A 686 26.65 -15.23 25.26
N VAL A 687 25.49 -14.75 24.84
CA VAL A 687 24.75 -15.29 23.69
C VAL A 687 24.59 -14.23 22.62
N VAL A 688 24.92 -14.59 21.38
CA VAL A 688 24.69 -13.74 20.20
C VAL A 688 23.66 -14.41 19.30
N ILE A 689 22.51 -13.76 19.09
CA ILE A 689 21.47 -14.25 18.18
C ILE A 689 21.64 -13.57 16.82
N VAL A 690 21.72 -14.36 15.76
CA VAL A 690 21.87 -13.89 14.38
C VAL A 690 20.57 -14.12 13.62
N PRO A 691 19.69 -13.11 13.49
CA PRO A 691 18.49 -13.21 12.68
C PRO A 691 18.83 -13.21 11.18
N GLY A 692 18.12 -14.01 10.41
CA GLY A 692 18.22 -14.07 8.96
C GLY A 692 16.88 -14.19 8.27
N TYR A 693 16.91 -14.28 6.93
CA TYR A 693 15.68 -14.28 6.13
C TYR A 693 14.75 -15.47 6.43
N GLY A 694 15.29 -16.64 6.80
CA GLY A 694 14.48 -17.79 7.21
C GLY A 694 13.66 -17.54 8.49
N MET A 695 14.13 -16.66 9.39
CA MET A 695 13.32 -16.20 10.54
C MET A 695 12.09 -15.42 10.07
N ALA A 696 12.26 -14.55 9.06
CA ALA A 696 11.18 -13.75 8.49
C ALA A 696 10.14 -14.62 7.77
N LEU A 697 10.61 -15.60 6.97
CA LEU A 697 9.75 -16.57 6.29
C LEU A 697 8.89 -17.36 7.29
N ALA A 698 9.49 -17.80 8.39
CA ALA A 698 8.80 -18.58 9.42
C ALA A 698 8.00 -17.73 10.42
N GLN A 699 7.98 -16.39 10.26
CA GLN A 699 7.37 -15.44 11.20
C GLN A 699 7.82 -15.70 12.66
N ALA A 700 9.11 -16.01 12.84
CA ALA A 700 9.65 -16.50 14.10
C ALA A 700 10.14 -15.38 15.04
N GLN A 701 10.05 -14.09 14.65
CA GLN A 701 10.61 -12.95 15.39
C GLN A 701 10.14 -12.89 16.86
N HIS A 702 8.86 -13.15 17.14
CA HIS A 702 8.34 -13.18 18.51
C HIS A 702 8.89 -14.36 19.32
N LYS A 703 9.11 -15.53 18.69
CA LYS A 703 9.71 -16.69 19.34
C LYS A 703 11.20 -16.48 19.60
N VAL A 704 11.90 -15.81 18.69
CA VAL A 704 13.30 -15.44 18.90
C VAL A 704 13.45 -14.50 20.10
N LYS A 705 12.52 -13.56 20.27
CA LYS A 705 12.44 -12.72 21.48
C LYS A 705 12.14 -13.54 22.74
N GLN A 706 11.21 -14.49 22.68
CA GLN A 706 10.93 -15.41 23.80
C GLN A 706 12.13 -16.28 24.19
N LEU A 707 12.91 -16.73 23.20
CA LEU A 707 14.16 -17.47 23.45
C LEU A 707 15.18 -16.59 24.17
N ALA A 708 15.35 -15.34 23.74
CA ALA A 708 16.23 -14.39 24.41
C ALA A 708 15.77 -14.15 25.87
N ASP A 709 14.48 -13.91 26.09
CA ASP A 709 13.90 -13.74 27.44
C ASP A 709 14.19 -14.96 28.34
N ALA A 710 14.06 -16.18 27.80
CA ALA A 710 14.34 -17.42 28.53
C ALA A 710 15.83 -17.57 28.90
N LEU A 711 16.74 -17.19 27.99
CA LEU A 711 18.18 -17.23 28.24
C LEU A 711 18.62 -16.15 29.24
N GLU A 712 18.03 -14.95 29.17
CA GLU A 712 18.26 -13.87 30.14
C GLU A 712 17.75 -14.23 31.53
N ALA A 713 16.61 -14.94 31.62
CA ALA A 713 16.11 -15.46 32.89
C ALA A 713 17.09 -16.46 33.55
N ASN A 714 17.90 -17.17 32.75
CA ASN A 714 18.99 -18.04 33.22
C ASN A 714 20.30 -17.28 33.51
N GLY A 715 20.27 -15.95 33.43
CA GLY A 715 21.40 -15.06 33.71
C GLY A 715 22.44 -15.01 32.60
N ALA A 716 22.02 -15.21 31.34
CA ALA A 716 22.85 -14.91 30.17
C ALA A 716 22.66 -13.45 29.71
N GLU A 717 23.70 -12.87 29.13
CA GLU A 717 23.64 -11.62 28.39
C GLU A 717 23.36 -11.95 26.91
N VAL A 718 22.24 -11.46 26.37
CA VAL A 718 21.81 -11.73 24.99
C VAL A 718 21.86 -10.45 24.16
N VAL A 719 22.55 -10.53 23.01
CA VAL A 719 22.58 -9.47 22.00
C VAL A 719 22.21 -10.03 20.63
N TYR A 720 21.72 -9.18 19.75
CA TYR A 720 21.33 -9.54 18.39
C TYR A 720 22.35 -8.98 17.42
N ALA A 721 22.99 -9.86 16.65
CA ALA A 721 23.93 -9.50 15.61
C ALA A 721 23.18 -9.29 14.29
N VAL A 722 22.90 -8.04 13.94
CA VAL A 722 22.17 -7.72 12.71
C VAL A 722 23.15 -7.43 11.59
N HIS A 723 23.05 -8.22 10.53
CA HIS A 723 23.80 -7.97 9.30
C HIS A 723 23.02 -6.99 8.40
N PRO A 724 23.66 -5.97 7.79
CA PRO A 724 22.96 -4.95 7.01
C PRO A 724 22.23 -5.49 5.78
N VAL A 725 22.65 -6.65 5.26
CA VAL A 725 21.97 -7.34 4.14
C VAL A 725 21.25 -8.63 4.56
N ALA A 726 20.99 -8.83 5.85
CA ALA A 726 20.12 -9.93 6.28
C ALA A 726 18.66 -9.63 5.91
N GLY A 727 18.09 -10.42 5.00
CA GLY A 727 16.72 -10.25 4.52
C GLY A 727 16.63 -9.83 3.06
N ARG A 728 15.45 -9.33 2.64
CA ARG A 728 15.23 -8.85 1.25
C ARG A 728 15.47 -7.35 1.06
N MET A 729 15.73 -6.62 2.15
CA MET A 729 16.04 -5.19 2.12
C MET A 729 16.96 -4.84 3.31
N PRO A 730 17.80 -3.80 3.19
CA PRO A 730 18.56 -3.31 4.33
C PRO A 730 17.66 -2.92 5.50
N GLY A 731 18.07 -3.26 6.72
CA GLY A 731 17.30 -3.00 7.94
C GLY A 731 16.10 -3.93 8.18
N HIS A 732 15.86 -4.94 7.32
CA HIS A 732 14.72 -5.84 7.43
C HIS A 732 14.65 -6.55 8.79
N MET A 733 15.78 -7.05 9.30
CA MET A 733 15.82 -7.71 10.62
C MET A 733 15.58 -6.71 11.77
N ASN A 734 16.03 -5.46 11.66
CA ASN A 734 15.76 -4.44 12.67
C ASN A 734 14.26 -4.17 12.81
N VAL A 735 13.53 -4.12 11.69
CA VAL A 735 12.08 -3.93 11.69
C VAL A 735 11.36 -5.10 12.34
N LEU A 736 11.71 -6.34 11.97
CA LEU A 736 11.06 -7.53 12.54
C LEU A 736 11.35 -7.73 14.04
N LEU A 737 12.57 -7.44 14.47
CA LEU A 737 12.91 -7.51 15.89
C LEU A 737 12.28 -6.35 16.68
N ALA A 738 12.15 -5.16 16.07
CA ALA A 738 11.39 -4.05 16.68
C ALA A 738 9.89 -4.38 16.79
N GLU A 739 9.30 -5.04 15.79
CA GLU A 739 7.92 -5.55 15.85
C GLU A 739 7.75 -6.58 16.99
N ALA A 740 8.80 -7.34 17.30
CA ALA A 740 8.81 -8.31 18.38
C ALA A 740 9.11 -7.70 19.78
N ASP A 741 9.14 -6.36 19.90
CA ASP A 741 9.50 -5.63 21.12
C ASP A 741 10.90 -5.96 21.64
N VAL A 742 11.88 -6.12 20.74
CA VAL A 742 13.30 -6.21 21.11
C VAL A 742 13.89 -4.81 21.31
N ASP A 743 14.53 -4.59 22.45
CA ASP A 743 15.19 -3.31 22.76
C ASP A 743 16.28 -2.98 21.73
N TYR A 744 16.23 -1.76 21.21
CA TYR A 744 17.14 -1.29 20.15
C TYR A 744 18.61 -1.32 20.58
N GLU A 745 18.91 -1.14 21.88
CA GLU A 745 20.27 -1.21 22.42
C GLU A 745 20.89 -2.61 22.31
N LYS A 746 20.06 -3.65 22.20
CA LYS A 746 20.52 -5.04 22.01
C LYS A 746 20.69 -5.39 20.54
N LEU A 747 20.23 -4.55 19.61
CA LEU A 747 20.42 -4.72 18.16
C LEU A 747 21.76 -4.12 17.76
N LEU A 748 22.78 -4.97 17.66
CA LEU A 748 24.14 -4.54 17.35
C LEU A 748 24.44 -4.74 15.87
N GLU A 749 24.92 -3.67 15.25
CA GLU A 749 25.42 -3.68 13.88
C GLU A 749 26.69 -4.55 13.78
N MET A 750 26.91 -5.13 12.60
CA MET A 750 28.00 -6.07 12.31
C MET A 750 29.39 -5.60 12.81
N GLU A 751 29.75 -4.33 12.60
CA GLU A 751 31.05 -3.77 13.02
C GLU A 751 31.24 -3.80 14.54
N THR A 752 30.15 -3.65 15.29
CA THR A 752 30.17 -3.62 16.76
C THR A 752 30.13 -5.04 17.33
N VAL A 753 29.37 -5.94 16.72
CA VAL A 753 29.14 -7.29 17.25
C VAL A 753 30.20 -8.30 16.79
N ASN A 754 30.86 -8.12 15.65
CA ASN A 754 31.86 -9.07 15.15
C ASN A 754 33.00 -9.37 16.14
N PRO A 755 33.60 -8.36 16.82
CA PRO A 755 34.61 -8.60 17.86
C PRO A 755 34.09 -9.39 19.08
N MET A 756 32.77 -9.51 19.25
CA MET A 756 32.16 -10.21 20.38
C MET A 756 32.07 -11.73 20.17
N PHE A 757 32.03 -12.22 18.92
CA PHE A 757 31.87 -13.66 18.64
C PHE A 757 32.98 -14.52 19.25
N ALA A 758 34.24 -14.08 19.19
CA ALA A 758 35.37 -14.78 19.80
C ALA A 758 35.23 -15.01 21.32
N ASN A 759 34.41 -14.20 22.00
CA ASN A 759 34.12 -14.29 23.43
C ASN A 759 32.72 -14.81 23.75
N ALA A 760 31.91 -15.12 22.74
CA ALA A 760 30.55 -15.64 22.91
C ALA A 760 30.59 -17.12 23.27
N ASP A 761 29.81 -17.50 24.29
CA ASP A 761 29.67 -18.91 24.68
C ASP A 761 28.77 -19.67 23.71
N LEU A 762 27.82 -18.95 23.10
CA LEU A 762 26.85 -19.49 22.15
C LEU A 762 26.48 -18.43 21.09
N ALA A 763 26.49 -18.83 19.82
CA ALA A 763 25.81 -18.10 18.75
C ALA A 763 24.60 -18.90 18.25
N VAL A 764 23.43 -18.25 18.16
CA VAL A 764 22.20 -18.88 17.64
C VAL A 764 21.83 -18.21 16.32
N VAL A 765 22.02 -18.93 15.22
CA VAL A 765 21.66 -18.46 13.88
C VAL A 765 20.24 -18.89 13.55
N VAL A 766 19.37 -17.94 13.24
CA VAL A 766 17.96 -18.21 12.92
C VAL A 766 17.67 -17.80 11.49
N GLY A 767 17.68 -18.77 10.57
CA GLY A 767 17.35 -18.53 9.18
C GLY A 767 18.39 -17.70 8.40
N ALA A 768 19.65 -17.68 8.82
CA ALA A 768 20.73 -16.95 8.15
C ALA A 768 21.71 -17.94 7.49
N ASN A 769 22.07 -17.68 6.22
CA ASN A 769 23.02 -18.50 5.47
C ASN A 769 24.18 -17.64 4.93
N ASP A 770 23.95 -16.84 3.89
CA ASP A 770 25.04 -16.11 3.22
C ASP A 770 25.74 -15.10 4.13
N VAL A 771 24.98 -14.43 5.00
CA VAL A 771 25.51 -13.41 5.93
C VAL A 771 26.36 -13.99 7.07
N VAL A 772 26.37 -15.30 7.24
CA VAL A 772 27.23 -16.02 8.21
C VAL A 772 28.22 -16.95 7.51
N ASN A 773 28.31 -16.91 6.18
CA ASN A 773 29.05 -17.88 5.37
C ASN A 773 30.56 -17.53 5.32
N PRO A 774 31.45 -18.34 5.95
CA PRO A 774 32.89 -18.06 5.95
C PRO A 774 33.54 -18.12 4.57
N ALA A 775 32.89 -18.74 3.58
CA ALA A 775 33.37 -18.79 2.20
C ALA A 775 33.52 -17.38 1.60
N ALA A 776 32.82 -16.37 2.11
CA ALA A 776 33.01 -14.98 1.74
C ALA A 776 34.47 -14.49 1.91
N ASN A 777 35.22 -15.08 2.84
CA ASN A 777 36.62 -14.69 3.10
C ASN A 777 37.64 -15.48 2.28
N THR A 778 37.28 -16.66 1.77
CA THR A 778 38.25 -17.65 1.26
C THR A 778 37.95 -18.16 -0.14
N ALA A 779 36.69 -18.18 -0.57
CA ALA A 779 36.27 -18.75 -1.85
C ALA A 779 36.28 -17.67 -2.94
N VAL A 780 37.46 -17.46 -3.54
CA VAL A 780 37.67 -16.57 -4.70
C VAL A 780 36.72 -16.96 -5.84
N ASP A 781 36.24 -15.97 -6.61
CA ASP A 781 35.30 -16.12 -7.74
C ASP A 781 33.87 -16.57 -7.36
N THR A 782 33.50 -16.48 -6.08
CA THR A 782 32.10 -16.66 -5.64
C THR A 782 31.39 -15.30 -5.46
N PRO A 783 30.06 -15.22 -5.62
CA PRO A 783 29.30 -13.97 -5.48
C PRO A 783 29.42 -13.30 -4.09
N ILE A 784 29.82 -14.05 -3.06
CA ILE A 784 30.01 -13.54 -1.70
C ILE A 784 31.49 -13.25 -1.38
N TYR A 785 32.42 -13.49 -2.30
CA TYR A 785 33.83 -13.24 -2.03
C TYR A 785 34.10 -11.75 -1.77
N GLY A 786 34.66 -11.44 -0.61
CA GLY A 786 34.88 -10.07 -0.14
C GLY A 786 33.64 -9.40 0.49
N MET A 787 32.51 -10.10 0.57
CA MET A 787 31.35 -9.64 1.31
C MET A 787 31.66 -9.70 2.82
N PRO A 788 31.45 -8.62 3.58
CA PRO A 788 31.49 -8.69 5.03
C PRO A 788 30.47 -9.73 5.51
N VAL A 789 30.85 -10.55 6.50
CA VAL A 789 29.97 -11.54 7.13
C VAL A 789 30.08 -11.46 8.64
N LEU A 790 29.07 -12.00 9.33
CA LEU A 790 29.13 -12.18 10.77
C LEU A 790 30.08 -13.32 11.12
N ASN A 791 31.02 -13.07 12.04
CA ASN A 791 32.06 -14.02 12.43
C ASN A 791 31.55 -15.14 13.36
N VAL A 792 30.40 -15.72 13.05
CA VAL A 792 29.72 -16.75 13.84
C VAL A 792 30.62 -17.95 14.11
N ALA A 793 31.49 -18.29 13.16
CA ALA A 793 32.46 -19.38 13.25
C ALA A 793 33.46 -19.23 14.43
N GLU A 794 33.61 -18.03 15.00
CA GLU A 794 34.51 -17.75 16.13
C GLU A 794 33.87 -18.04 17.50
N ALA A 795 32.55 -18.25 17.57
CA ALA A 795 31.85 -18.56 18.82
C ALA A 795 32.18 -19.98 19.33
N LYS A 796 32.15 -20.19 20.65
CA LYS A 796 32.49 -21.50 21.25
C LYS A 796 31.54 -22.62 20.83
N ASN A 797 30.25 -22.31 20.75
CA ASN A 797 29.20 -23.20 20.27
C ASN A 797 28.32 -22.42 19.30
N VAL A 798 27.85 -23.08 18.24
CA VAL A 798 26.92 -22.49 17.29
C VAL A 798 25.72 -23.40 17.13
N ILE A 799 24.51 -22.84 17.23
CA ILE A 799 23.27 -23.54 16.91
C ILE A 799 22.66 -22.85 15.69
N ILE A 800 22.33 -23.61 14.65
CA ILE A 800 21.79 -23.08 13.40
C ILE A 800 20.39 -23.65 13.17
N CYS A 801 19.39 -22.78 13.14
CA CYS A 801 18.00 -23.08 12.85
C CYS A 801 17.70 -22.68 11.40
N ASN A 802 18.03 -23.57 10.45
CA ASN A 802 17.82 -23.37 9.02
C ASN A 802 16.97 -24.49 8.44
N TYR A 803 16.23 -24.21 7.37
CA TYR A 803 15.31 -25.18 6.77
C TYR A 803 16.02 -26.44 6.23
N ASP A 804 17.14 -26.24 5.53
CA ASP A 804 18.01 -27.29 5.03
C ASP A 804 19.47 -26.82 5.04
N THR A 805 20.38 -27.66 4.54
CA THR A 805 21.81 -27.34 4.39
C THR A 805 22.16 -26.78 3.02
N LYS A 806 21.17 -26.47 2.17
CA LYS A 806 21.45 -26.03 0.79
C LYS A 806 22.09 -24.63 0.79
N PRO A 807 22.79 -24.28 -0.29
CA PRO A 807 23.28 -22.93 -0.49
C PRO A 807 22.20 -21.86 -0.31
N GLY A 808 22.60 -20.71 0.21
CA GLY A 808 21.73 -19.54 0.36
C GLY A 808 21.40 -18.88 -0.99
N TYR A 809 20.96 -17.62 -0.92
CA TYR A 809 20.63 -16.83 -2.10
C TYR A 809 21.81 -16.70 -3.07
N ALA A 810 23.04 -16.66 -2.54
CA ALA A 810 24.25 -16.57 -3.34
C ALA A 810 24.63 -17.87 -4.08
N GLY A 811 23.97 -18.99 -3.82
CA GLY A 811 24.29 -20.28 -4.44
C GLY A 811 25.65 -20.86 -4.01
N VAL A 812 26.22 -20.37 -2.91
CA VAL A 812 27.50 -20.83 -2.37
C VAL A 812 27.26 -21.74 -1.16
N GLU A 813 27.87 -22.92 -1.16
CA GLU A 813 27.87 -23.83 -0.01
C GLU A 813 28.43 -23.13 1.23
N ASN A 814 27.91 -23.45 2.41
CA ASN A 814 28.32 -22.80 3.66
C ASN A 814 29.22 -23.73 4.49
N PRO A 815 30.55 -23.50 4.52
CA PRO A 815 31.46 -24.35 5.27
C PRO A 815 31.16 -24.42 6.77
N LEU A 816 30.48 -23.39 7.32
CA LEU A 816 30.07 -23.34 8.73
C LEU A 816 29.26 -24.58 9.14
N TYR A 817 28.41 -25.11 8.26
CA TYR A 817 27.53 -26.24 8.58
C TYR A 817 28.27 -27.54 8.90
N THR A 818 29.54 -27.64 8.51
CA THR A 818 30.38 -28.83 8.73
C THR A 818 31.46 -28.61 9.78
N GLN A 819 31.52 -27.42 10.38
CA GLN A 819 32.52 -27.06 11.37
C GLN A 819 32.24 -27.75 12.72
N ALA A 820 33.31 -28.16 13.42
CA ALA A 820 33.18 -28.71 14.77
C ALA A 820 32.63 -27.66 15.75
N GLY A 821 31.69 -28.04 16.61
CA GLY A 821 31.01 -27.13 17.55
C GLY A 821 29.73 -26.49 16.99
N VAL A 822 29.33 -26.85 15.76
CA VAL A 822 28.07 -26.42 15.15
C VAL A 822 27.01 -27.51 15.27
N THR A 823 25.84 -27.14 15.79
CA THR A 823 24.66 -28.01 15.88
C THR A 823 23.59 -27.51 14.91
N MET A 824 23.18 -28.35 13.97
CA MET A 824 22.14 -28.03 13.00
C MET A 824 20.77 -28.49 13.50
N LEU A 825 19.81 -27.57 13.54
CA LEU A 825 18.39 -27.85 13.73
C LEU A 825 17.69 -27.57 12.40
N LEU A 826 17.49 -28.63 11.62
CA LEU A 826 16.86 -28.55 10.30
C LEU A 826 15.34 -28.50 10.38
N GLY A 827 14.71 -27.76 9.47
CA GLY A 827 13.27 -27.59 9.37
C GLY A 827 12.82 -26.15 9.60
N ASP A 828 11.52 -25.95 9.81
CA ASP A 828 10.96 -24.61 10.01
C ASP A 828 11.65 -23.88 11.18
N ALA A 829 12.06 -22.63 10.95
CA ALA A 829 12.82 -21.86 11.94
C ALA A 829 11.98 -21.56 13.18
N SER A 830 10.66 -21.39 13.05
CA SER A 830 9.75 -21.16 14.17
C SER A 830 9.65 -22.40 15.06
N GLU A 831 9.56 -23.59 14.48
CA GLU A 831 9.56 -24.86 15.22
C GLU A 831 10.91 -25.13 15.89
N SER A 832 12.01 -24.85 15.19
CA SER A 832 13.37 -25.03 15.71
C SER A 832 13.63 -24.11 16.90
N VAL A 833 13.25 -22.84 16.81
CA VAL A 833 13.34 -21.88 17.92
C VAL A 833 12.43 -22.30 19.08
N GLU A 834 11.25 -22.83 18.81
CA GLU A 834 10.35 -23.36 19.86
C GLU A 834 10.93 -24.57 20.61
N ARG A 835 11.70 -25.42 19.93
CA ARG A 835 12.50 -26.47 20.59
C ARG A 835 13.57 -25.87 21.49
N LEU A 836 14.26 -24.82 21.05
CA LEU A 836 15.25 -24.12 21.88
C LEU A 836 14.62 -23.48 23.10
N ILE A 837 13.45 -22.85 22.98
CA ILE A 837 12.73 -22.26 24.12
C ILE A 837 12.42 -23.35 25.17
N ARG A 838 11.92 -24.51 24.73
CA ARG A 838 11.62 -25.64 25.62
C ARG A 838 12.85 -26.24 26.30
N ASN A 839 14.01 -26.16 25.65
CA ASN A 839 15.27 -26.65 26.20
C ASN A 839 16.02 -25.58 27.03
N ALA A 840 15.60 -24.31 26.94
CA ALA A 840 16.17 -23.20 27.71
C ALA A 840 15.39 -22.93 29.00
N GLY A 841 14.06 -23.12 29.00
CA GLY A 841 13.21 -23.04 30.19
C GLY A 841 13.28 -24.28 31.05
#